data_AF-F2UN88-F1
#
_entry.id   AF-F2UN88-F1
#
_cell.length_a   1.000
_cell.length_b   1.000
_cell.length_c   1.000
_cell.angle_alpha   90.00
_cell.angle_beta   90.00
_cell.angle_gamma   90.00
#
_symmetry.space_group_name_H-M   'P 1'
#
loop_
_entity.id
_entity.type
_entity.pdbx_description
1 polymer ?
#
loop_
_entity_poly.entity_id
_entity_poly.type
_entity_poly.pdbx_seq_one_letter_code
_entity_poly.pdbx_strand_id
1 'polypeptide(L)'
;MEDDSERSLLHLDHGGGVSVVDEGGNVDEATYALFSNPAFDGEHPPTTSTKVSSSFHSHTYGAGASFWTKHQKALLIAAAVAVVVILIAVPVAVTSVGGGGRNNGAGGSKNSQGGNNNNNNNNNNHNNNADDDDDPNPVTLFPNTVPQEQYPSLNCNDSESRAAVRNSGVSAVIDVTECCCEEFYALERVIGSITMAQDTTRLRFGAVQSIRGNINSYNNGIVRGRLQSVVFEGVLVIGGAVNLANNEISTIDFGSLTAIGGHLALRGNELTQVSLGQLQSVGGALDISRITTLTSIEAPALTSIGHALTLSFTVPTTIDFGNLESVGDAIDLSFIQASAAVNFGALTAIQGTLNLAHSLFTTMDFGSVQAIPGDFRGMATLESINFNALKSIDGHLDLSRTQLTALALPSLATVSGIISLQATSVTAIDLPALQEVGQDLNLRDTFITTLDLPSLTRIGRHLEAGTFMPFQQPVLAAVNAGSLTFVGGNIVLLSTALTSMELSSLAHLGGRFEPSGLGSLTALDLRSLTAISNLQLTGTQVTSVNIASLTNITGNLQAFGVTGLTTIDASALEVVGGNLVLSNTGLTGVAFPKLVSVGGDVRLASTPSLTSIAFPALAAVHGDVDVRSTALTNLDLPSVTRIGGTLSASSIDSLVSLNIASATHIGGAVSLRSTALSSLDFANVERVGGVLDLSRVSTLTAIDFGALTSFEGDLDLRDATGLTSVNLANLRTVTGDLNLRGAGKVTAVDFGAVTAIGGDVTIRDTAVTEINFKNVARIGETSGDDTTGGEIDLSNNPHLTTVDFGSVTAIRSLAIDDTALVGVNFRGVAGRIDTFSITDSALTSINFGSIAGVGVPGATFDKDLHLSNNALTSINFGQLTFIEGTLNVDNNNLESIDLSGIANITGNLDVQNNALTSLDCHGLLATGDCVCVRGNPDTLTLSNCVDTCLIC
;
A
#
# COMPACT_ATOMS: atom_id res chain seq x y z
N MET A 1 -22.65 33.83 -35.98
CA MET A 1 -21.63 34.87 -35.85
C MET A 1 -20.49 34.19 -35.12
N GLU A 2 -19.75 33.39 -35.89
CA GLU A 2 -18.48 33.75 -36.56
C GLU A 2 -17.34 33.77 -35.54
N ASP A 3 -16.14 33.24 -35.76
CA ASP A 3 -15.54 32.16 -36.54
C ASP A 3 -14.09 32.10 -36.04
N ASP A 4 -13.39 31.02 -36.36
CA ASP A 4 -11.93 30.84 -36.37
C ASP A 4 -11.18 30.71 -35.03
N SER A 5 -10.36 29.68 -34.73
CA SER A 5 -9.62 28.59 -35.43
C SER A 5 -8.10 28.72 -35.17
N GLU A 6 -7.41 27.58 -35.31
CA GLU A 6 -5.96 27.29 -35.18
C GLU A 6 -5.44 26.93 -33.76
N ARG A 7 -5.28 25.63 -33.45
CA ARG A 7 -4.18 24.69 -33.78
C ARG A 7 -2.88 24.98 -33.02
N SER A 8 -2.50 24.07 -32.10
CA SER A 8 -1.22 23.33 -32.19
C SER A 8 -1.05 22.26 -31.09
N LEU A 9 -0.83 21.03 -31.57
CA LEU A 9 0.11 20.00 -31.10
C LEU A 9 -0.03 19.39 -29.68
N LEU A 10 -0.63 18.20 -29.68
CA LEU A 10 -0.39 17.14 -28.69
C LEU A 10 1.06 16.63 -28.79
N HIS A 11 1.76 16.60 -27.66
CA HIS A 11 2.74 15.58 -27.33
C HIS A 11 2.16 14.76 -26.17
N LEU A 12 1.95 13.48 -26.41
CA LEU A 12 1.62 12.48 -25.40
C LEU A 12 2.92 12.02 -24.77
N ASP A 13 3.05 12.18 -23.45
CA ASP A 13 3.91 11.32 -22.64
C ASP A 13 3.10 10.73 -21.49
N HIS A 14 3.28 9.43 -21.29
CA HIS A 14 2.52 8.58 -20.40
C HIS A 14 3.14 8.57 -18.99
N GLY A 15 2.31 8.83 -17.97
CA GLY A 15 2.68 8.65 -16.57
C GLY A 15 1.57 9.10 -15.62
N GLY A 16 0.48 8.33 -15.55
CA GLY A 16 -0.67 8.63 -14.70
C GLY A 16 -0.37 8.45 -13.21
N GLY A 17 -0.17 9.55 -12.49
CA GLY A 17 -0.43 9.69 -11.07
C GLY A 17 -1.32 10.93 -10.89
N VAL A 18 -2.54 10.74 -10.39
CA VAL A 18 -3.51 11.83 -10.21
C VAL A 18 -3.16 12.59 -8.93
N SER A 19 -2.72 13.84 -9.04
CA SER A 19 -2.67 14.82 -7.95
C SER A 19 -3.49 16.04 -8.35
N VAL A 20 -4.53 16.34 -7.58
CA VAL A 20 -5.27 17.60 -7.66
C VAL A 20 -4.47 18.63 -6.86
N VAL A 21 -4.02 19.70 -7.52
CA VAL A 21 -3.41 20.89 -6.91
C VAL A 21 -4.46 21.99 -7.00
N ASP A 22 -4.72 22.69 -5.90
CA ASP A 22 -5.47 23.96 -5.89
C ASP A 22 -4.51 25.10 -5.53
N GLU A 23 -4.75 26.27 -6.10
CA GLU A 23 -3.89 27.46 -6.00
C GLU A 23 -4.02 28.10 -4.61
N GLY A 24 -2.95 28.00 -3.83
CA GLY A 24 -2.87 28.60 -2.50
C GLY A 24 -1.99 27.76 -1.60
N GLY A 25 -0.67 27.87 -1.78
CA GLY A 25 0.31 27.17 -0.96
C GLY A 25 0.09 27.41 0.53
N ASN A 26 -0.39 26.39 1.23
CA ASN A 26 -0.24 26.17 2.66
C ASN A 26 -0.45 24.68 2.95
N VAL A 27 0.54 24.07 3.58
CA VAL A 27 0.55 22.64 3.97
C VAL A 27 -0.14 22.54 5.32
N ASP A 28 -1.32 21.91 5.37
CA ASP A 28 -2.04 21.66 6.62
C ASP A 28 -1.76 20.24 7.11
N GLU A 29 -0.97 20.16 8.19
CA GLU A 29 -0.57 18.94 8.87
C GLU A 29 -1.63 18.58 9.93
N ALA A 30 -2.68 17.83 9.57
CA ALA A 30 -3.52 17.14 10.55
C ALA A 30 -4.47 16.14 9.88
N THR A 31 -4.32 14.84 10.16
CA THR A 31 -5.39 13.93 10.63
C THR A 31 -4.77 12.55 10.92
N TYR A 32 -5.26 11.88 11.96
CA TYR A 32 -4.94 10.55 12.50
C TYR A 32 -4.02 10.50 13.73
N ALA A 33 -4.52 11.03 14.84
CA ALA A 33 -4.21 10.53 16.18
C ALA A 33 -5.51 10.44 17.00
N LEU A 34 -6.12 9.25 17.02
CA LEU A 34 -7.05 8.85 18.07
C LEU A 34 -6.36 7.74 18.87
N PHE A 35 -6.59 7.77 20.19
CA PHE A 35 -6.13 6.87 21.24
C PHE A 35 -4.78 7.21 21.91
N SER A 36 -4.91 7.97 23.00
CA SER A 36 -4.53 7.59 24.37
C SER A 36 -3.86 8.76 25.11
N ASN A 37 -4.53 9.25 26.15
CA ASN A 37 -3.87 10.02 27.20
C ASN A 37 -4.51 9.63 28.54
N PRO A 38 -3.75 9.11 29.52
CA PRO A 38 -4.26 8.90 30.86
C PRO A 38 -4.22 10.20 31.68
N ALA A 39 -5.21 10.33 32.55
CA ALA A 39 -5.38 11.44 33.47
C ALA A 39 -4.24 11.54 34.50
N PHE A 40 -3.90 12.77 34.89
CA PHE A 40 -3.33 13.09 36.19
C PHE A 40 -3.90 14.42 36.70
N ASP A 41 -4.53 14.36 37.88
CA ASP A 41 -5.06 15.47 38.67
C ASP A 41 -3.94 16.23 39.41
N GLY A 42 -4.15 17.53 39.65
CA GLY A 42 -3.31 18.33 40.56
C GLY A 42 -3.59 19.84 40.59
N GLU A 43 -4.62 20.24 41.33
CA GLU A 43 -4.80 21.45 42.18
C GLU A 43 -4.31 22.88 41.76
N HIS A 44 -5.29 23.78 41.50
CA HIS A 44 -5.52 25.19 41.96
C HIS A 44 -4.40 26.15 42.50
N PRO A 45 -4.60 27.50 42.54
CA PRO A 45 -5.27 28.44 41.63
C PRO A 45 -4.49 29.82 41.52
N PRO A 46 -5.08 31.04 41.27
CA PRO A 46 -4.67 31.94 40.18
C PRO A 46 -4.11 33.32 40.63
N THR A 47 -3.46 34.11 39.75
CA THR A 47 -3.41 35.58 39.91
C THR A 47 -3.19 36.37 38.61
N THR A 48 -4.12 37.33 38.41
CA THR A 48 -3.97 38.72 37.90
C THR A 48 -3.57 39.04 36.45
N SER A 49 -4.60 39.40 35.67
CA SER A 49 -4.80 40.63 34.87
C SER A 49 -3.63 41.36 34.18
N THR A 50 -3.77 41.61 32.87
CA THR A 50 -4.08 42.97 32.33
C THR A 50 -4.47 42.93 30.85
N LYS A 51 -5.43 43.78 30.48
CA LYS A 51 -6.06 44.00 29.16
C LYS A 51 -5.27 45.02 28.33
N VAL A 52 -5.26 44.87 26.99
CA VAL A 52 -5.45 45.91 25.93
C VAL A 52 -5.78 45.14 24.60
N SER A 53 -7.03 44.90 24.19
CA SER A 53 -7.88 45.59 23.17
C SER A 53 -7.15 46.15 21.92
N SER A 54 -7.35 45.62 20.71
CA SER A 54 -8.40 45.99 19.73
C SER A 54 -8.00 45.32 18.39
N SER A 55 -8.80 44.98 17.39
CA SER A 55 -10.23 45.04 17.06
C SER A 55 -10.38 44.38 15.68
N PHE A 56 -11.35 43.49 15.44
CA PHE A 56 -12.03 43.40 14.14
C PHE A 56 -13.41 42.73 14.30
N HIS A 57 -14.38 43.29 13.57
CA HIS A 57 -15.83 43.09 13.60
C HIS A 57 -16.24 41.64 13.21
N SER A 58 -17.04 40.94 14.03
CA SER A 58 -18.50 40.77 13.95
C SER A 58 -19.04 40.17 12.65
N HIS A 59 -19.63 38.97 12.72
CA HIS A 59 -21.05 38.72 12.44
C HIS A 59 -21.49 37.35 13.00
N THR A 60 -22.71 37.35 13.52
CA THR A 60 -23.38 36.41 14.42
C THR A 60 -24.14 35.29 13.70
N TYR A 61 -24.32 34.14 14.39
CA TYR A 61 -25.51 33.26 14.53
C TYR A 61 -24.99 31.92 15.07
N GLY A 62 -25.51 31.21 16.07
CA GLY A 62 -26.73 31.24 16.86
C GLY A 62 -26.73 29.93 17.66
N ALA A 63 -27.24 29.99 18.89
CA ALA A 63 -27.01 29.04 19.98
C ALA A 63 -27.70 27.67 19.89
N GLY A 64 -27.09 26.69 20.57
CA GLY A 64 -27.73 25.70 21.47
C GLY A 64 -28.60 24.61 20.82
N ALA A 65 -28.74 23.40 21.37
CA ALA A 65 -28.31 22.84 22.64
C ALA A 65 -28.41 21.30 22.54
N SER A 66 -27.57 20.64 23.32
CA SER A 66 -27.60 19.23 23.69
C SER A 66 -28.94 18.77 24.28
N PHE A 67 -29.37 17.53 24.01
CA PHE A 67 -30.03 16.67 25.00
C PHE A 67 -29.89 15.19 24.62
N TRP A 68 -29.22 14.42 25.49
CA TRP A 68 -29.32 12.96 25.55
C TRP A 68 -30.55 12.58 26.38
N THR A 69 -31.32 11.56 25.96
CA THR A 69 -31.60 10.35 26.78
C THR A 69 -32.41 9.29 26.01
N LYS A 70 -31.92 8.05 26.07
CA LYS A 70 -32.60 6.72 26.16
C LYS A 70 -34.01 6.58 25.60
N HIS A 71 -34.25 5.52 24.80
CA HIS A 71 -35.30 4.51 25.05
C HIS A 71 -34.97 3.16 24.38
N GLN A 72 -35.20 2.08 25.12
CA GLN A 72 -35.10 0.67 24.71
C GLN A 72 -36.36 0.22 23.93
N LYS A 73 -36.20 -0.84 23.12
CA LYS A 73 -37.22 -1.82 22.66
C LYS A 73 -38.32 -1.36 21.67
N ALA A 74 -38.08 -1.64 20.40
CA ALA A 74 -39.03 -2.06 19.33
C ALA A 74 -38.15 -2.33 18.09
N LEU A 75 -38.24 -3.37 17.27
CA LEU A 75 -39.36 -4.17 16.82
C LEU A 75 -38.79 -5.48 16.20
N LEU A 76 -39.43 -6.61 16.49
CA LEU A 76 -39.29 -7.89 15.77
C LEU A 76 -40.42 -7.97 14.72
N ILE A 77 -40.18 -8.73 13.63
CA ILE A 77 -41.12 -9.22 12.61
C ILE A 77 -41.30 -8.33 11.36
N ALA A 78 -40.73 -8.75 10.22
CA ALA A 78 -41.48 -9.08 9.00
C ALA A 78 -40.55 -9.76 7.97
N ALA A 79 -41.03 -10.86 7.39
CA ALA A 79 -40.32 -11.76 6.49
C ALA A 79 -40.75 -11.59 5.03
N ALA A 80 -39.96 -12.20 4.14
CA ALA A 80 -40.36 -12.98 2.95
C ALA A 80 -40.39 -12.32 1.55
N VAL A 81 -39.51 -12.89 0.70
CA VAL A 81 -39.72 -13.36 -0.70
C VAL A 81 -39.76 -12.34 -1.86
N ALA A 82 -38.81 -12.49 -2.78
CA ALA A 82 -39.07 -12.49 -4.23
C ALA A 82 -37.95 -13.22 -5.01
N VAL A 83 -38.35 -14.20 -5.82
CA VAL A 83 -37.55 -14.87 -6.87
C VAL A 83 -38.25 -14.59 -8.21
N VAL A 84 -37.46 -14.53 -9.30
CA VAL A 84 -37.75 -14.94 -10.69
C VAL A 84 -37.72 -13.83 -11.79
N VAL A 85 -36.60 -13.83 -12.54
CA VAL A 85 -36.41 -13.89 -14.03
C VAL A 85 -36.77 -12.69 -14.92
N ILE A 86 -35.82 -12.27 -15.79
CA ILE A 86 -35.83 -12.42 -17.27
C ILE A 86 -34.46 -12.04 -17.89
N LEU A 87 -34.03 -12.87 -18.85
CA LEU A 87 -32.86 -12.82 -19.73
C LEU A 87 -32.97 -11.78 -20.88
N ILE A 88 -31.83 -11.39 -21.50
CA ILE A 88 -31.39 -11.79 -22.87
C ILE A 88 -30.22 -10.90 -23.35
N ALA A 89 -29.28 -11.57 -24.03
CA ALA A 89 -27.99 -11.13 -24.57
C ALA A 89 -28.05 -10.40 -25.94
N VAL A 90 -26.93 -9.74 -26.29
CA VAL A 90 -26.35 -9.74 -27.66
C VAL A 90 -24.81 -9.67 -27.55
N PRO A 91 -24.05 -10.55 -28.23
CA PRO A 91 -22.71 -10.21 -28.69
C PRO A 91 -22.60 -10.27 -30.21
N VAL A 92 -21.92 -9.27 -30.78
CA VAL A 92 -21.49 -9.22 -32.19
C VAL A 92 -20.11 -9.84 -32.29
N ALA A 93 -19.91 -10.67 -33.31
CA ALA A 93 -18.65 -11.36 -33.57
C ALA A 93 -17.90 -10.79 -34.79
N VAL A 94 -16.61 -11.18 -34.83
CA VAL A 94 -15.72 -11.38 -35.99
C VAL A 94 -14.85 -10.19 -36.42
N THR A 95 -13.52 -10.33 -36.28
CA THR A 95 -12.63 -10.66 -37.42
C THR A 95 -11.18 -10.95 -36.99
N SER A 96 -10.65 -12.01 -37.59
CA SER A 96 -9.26 -12.48 -37.58
C SER A 96 -8.37 -11.71 -38.54
N VAL A 97 -7.07 -11.58 -38.24
CA VAL A 97 -5.99 -11.59 -39.23
C VAL A 97 -4.76 -12.26 -38.60
N GLY A 98 -4.10 -13.14 -39.36
CA GLY A 98 -3.02 -14.01 -38.86
C GLY A 98 -1.63 -13.78 -39.47
N GLY A 99 -0.77 -14.77 -39.24
CA GLY A 99 0.57 -14.97 -39.82
C GLY A 99 1.70 -14.32 -39.02
N GLY A 100 2.82 -14.96 -38.69
CA GLY A 100 3.39 -16.27 -39.02
C GLY A 100 4.91 -16.20 -38.73
N GLY A 101 5.55 -17.30 -38.33
CA GLY A 101 7.02 -17.33 -38.19
C GLY A 101 7.56 -18.54 -37.44
N ARG A 102 8.32 -19.38 -38.15
CA ARG A 102 8.97 -20.62 -37.73
C ARG A 102 10.30 -20.36 -36.98
N ASN A 103 10.66 -21.16 -35.97
CA ASN A 103 11.76 -22.15 -36.06
C ASN A 103 12.11 -22.86 -34.73
N ASN A 104 12.69 -24.05 -34.91
CA ASN A 104 13.00 -25.13 -33.97
C ASN A 104 14.00 -24.81 -32.84
N GLY A 105 13.82 -25.49 -31.71
CA GLY A 105 14.84 -25.69 -30.67
C GLY A 105 14.37 -26.69 -29.61
N ALA A 106 14.98 -27.87 -29.58
CA ALA A 106 14.70 -28.94 -28.62
C ALA A 106 15.22 -28.60 -27.20
N GLY A 107 14.50 -29.04 -26.17
CA GLY A 107 14.97 -28.98 -24.79
C GLY A 107 13.81 -29.15 -23.80
N GLY A 108 13.76 -30.27 -23.10
CA GLY A 108 12.64 -30.65 -22.24
C GLY A 108 12.49 -29.80 -20.98
N SER A 109 11.24 -29.64 -20.55
CA SER A 109 10.81 -29.48 -19.16
C SER A 109 9.28 -29.52 -19.14
N LYS A 110 8.69 -30.55 -18.51
CA LYS A 110 7.24 -30.63 -18.30
C LYS A 110 6.92 -29.73 -17.10
N ASN A 111 6.33 -28.58 -17.38
CA ASN A 111 5.78 -27.66 -16.40
C ASN A 111 4.26 -27.90 -16.33
N SER A 112 3.77 -28.40 -15.20
CA SER A 112 2.35 -28.60 -14.94
C SER A 112 1.72 -27.29 -14.46
N GLN A 113 0.98 -26.61 -15.34
CA GLN A 113 0.04 -25.56 -14.93
C GLN A 113 -1.35 -26.17 -14.76
N GLY A 114 -1.76 -26.31 -13.50
CA GLY A 114 -3.15 -26.54 -13.11
C GLY A 114 -3.95 -25.26 -13.29
N GLY A 115 -4.86 -25.27 -14.26
CA GLY A 115 -5.84 -24.23 -14.50
C GLY A 115 -7.11 -24.47 -13.67
N ASN A 116 -7.37 -23.54 -12.77
CA ASN A 116 -8.63 -23.32 -12.05
C ASN A 116 -9.81 -23.11 -13.03
N ASN A 117 -10.98 -23.71 -12.76
CA ASN A 117 -12.28 -23.14 -13.14
C ASN A 117 -13.47 -23.82 -12.44
N ASN A 118 -14.10 -23.07 -11.52
CA ASN A 118 -15.53 -23.15 -11.23
C ASN A 118 -16.31 -22.55 -12.40
N ASN A 119 -17.30 -23.25 -12.97
CA ASN A 119 -18.72 -22.90 -12.79
C ASN A 119 -19.67 -23.89 -13.48
N ASN A 120 -20.88 -23.88 -12.95
CA ASN A 120 -22.01 -24.78 -13.13
C ASN A 120 -22.78 -24.58 -14.46
N ASN A 121 -23.32 -25.70 -14.96
CA ASN A 121 -24.62 -25.88 -15.64
C ASN A 121 -24.74 -25.94 -17.19
N ASN A 122 -25.25 -27.10 -17.62
CA ASN A 122 -26.27 -27.40 -18.64
C ASN A 122 -25.89 -27.88 -20.08
N ASN A 123 -26.28 -29.14 -20.36
CA ASN A 123 -26.82 -29.76 -21.60
C ASN A 123 -26.22 -29.33 -22.96
N ASN A 124 -25.85 -30.20 -23.91
CA ASN A 124 -26.45 -31.47 -24.30
C ASN A 124 -25.52 -32.19 -25.30
N ASN A 125 -25.51 -33.52 -25.29
CA ASN A 125 -25.36 -34.39 -26.47
C ASN A 125 -24.08 -34.26 -27.34
N HIS A 126 -23.14 -35.20 -27.21
CA HIS A 126 -22.64 -35.93 -28.37
C HIS A 126 -22.16 -37.35 -28.05
N ASN A 127 -22.45 -38.20 -29.03
CA ASN A 127 -22.34 -39.63 -29.11
C ASN A 127 -20.88 -40.07 -29.32
N ASN A 128 -20.55 -41.25 -28.77
CA ASN A 128 -19.53 -42.23 -29.18
C ASN A 128 -18.22 -41.74 -29.82
N ASN A 129 -17.13 -42.15 -29.15
CA ASN A 129 -16.00 -42.94 -29.67
C ASN A 129 -14.64 -42.25 -29.44
N ALA A 130 -13.87 -42.78 -28.49
CA ALA A 130 -12.43 -43.06 -28.57
C ALA A 130 -11.85 -43.15 -27.15
N ASP A 131 -11.32 -44.34 -26.85
CA ASP A 131 -10.11 -44.65 -26.10
C ASP A 131 -9.41 -43.50 -25.35
N ASP A 132 -9.22 -43.68 -24.04
CA ASP A 132 -7.94 -43.40 -23.42
C ASP A 132 -7.73 -44.39 -22.26
N ASP A 133 -6.76 -45.28 -22.48
CA ASP A 133 -6.16 -46.19 -21.51
C ASP A 133 -5.31 -45.39 -20.52
N ASP A 134 -5.64 -45.46 -19.24
CA ASP A 134 -4.70 -45.50 -18.10
C ASP A 134 -5.50 -45.82 -16.83
N ASP A 135 -5.93 -47.07 -16.68
CA ASP A 135 -6.68 -47.58 -15.51
C ASP A 135 -5.95 -48.80 -14.91
N PRO A 136 -5.86 -48.95 -13.57
CA PRO A 136 -5.09 -50.01 -12.94
C PRO A 136 -5.88 -51.32 -13.03
N ASN A 137 -5.44 -52.21 -13.93
CA ASN A 137 -5.84 -53.62 -14.04
C ASN A 137 -7.37 -53.89 -14.01
N PRO A 138 -8.04 -54.01 -15.17
CA PRO A 138 -9.42 -54.46 -15.20
C PRO A 138 -9.48 -55.88 -14.62
N VAL A 139 -10.28 -56.07 -13.56
CA VAL A 139 -10.71 -57.40 -13.14
C VAL A 139 -11.29 -58.06 -14.39
N THR A 140 -10.63 -59.09 -14.92
CA THR A 140 -11.11 -59.79 -16.11
C THR A 140 -12.36 -60.58 -15.73
N LEU A 141 -13.51 -59.90 -15.76
CA LEU A 141 -14.83 -60.43 -15.38
C LEU A 141 -15.30 -61.55 -16.32
N PHE A 142 -14.66 -61.71 -17.48
CA PHE A 142 -14.98 -62.73 -18.46
C PHE A 142 -13.71 -63.38 -19.04
N PRO A 143 -13.71 -64.70 -19.29
CA PRO A 143 -12.60 -65.37 -19.95
C PRO A 143 -12.41 -64.89 -21.40
N ASN A 144 -11.16 -64.64 -21.77
CA ASN A 144 -10.67 -64.23 -23.09
C ASN A 144 -10.73 -65.40 -24.10
N THR A 145 -11.93 -65.86 -24.47
CA THR A 145 -12.24 -66.51 -25.76
C THR A 145 -13.71 -66.93 -25.75
N VAL A 146 -14.54 -66.28 -26.57
CA VAL A 146 -15.79 -66.87 -27.07
C VAL A 146 -15.64 -66.96 -28.58
N PRO A 147 -15.81 -68.14 -29.21
CA PRO A 147 -15.88 -68.24 -30.67
C PRO A 147 -17.01 -67.32 -31.15
N GLN A 148 -16.75 -66.45 -32.14
CA GLN A 148 -17.79 -65.66 -32.82
C GLN A 148 -18.68 -66.60 -33.66
N GLU A 149 -19.42 -67.49 -33.01
CA GLU A 149 -20.43 -68.32 -33.65
C GLU A 149 -21.78 -67.62 -33.50
N GLN A 150 -22.13 -66.85 -34.54
CA GLN A 150 -23.49 -66.72 -35.10
C GLN A 150 -24.67 -66.48 -34.12
N TYR A 151 -24.48 -65.71 -33.05
CA TYR A 151 -25.62 -65.27 -32.23
C TYR A 151 -26.42 -64.16 -32.94
N PRO A 152 -27.76 -64.25 -33.01
CA PRO A 152 -28.59 -63.16 -33.53
C PRO A 152 -28.68 -61.99 -32.54
N SER A 153 -29.02 -60.80 -33.03
CA SER A 153 -29.50 -59.68 -32.20
C SER A 153 -31.01 -59.78 -32.01
N LEU A 154 -31.49 -59.41 -30.83
CA LEU A 154 -32.91 -59.44 -30.45
C LEU A 154 -33.47 -58.01 -30.41
N ASN A 155 -34.30 -57.65 -31.38
CA ASN A 155 -35.14 -56.47 -31.31
C ASN A 155 -36.55 -56.87 -30.88
N CYS A 156 -36.95 -56.49 -29.67
CA CYS A 156 -38.23 -56.90 -29.09
C CYS A 156 -39.46 -56.21 -29.73
N ASN A 157 -39.27 -55.16 -30.54
CA ASN A 157 -40.33 -54.53 -31.33
C ASN A 157 -40.43 -55.10 -32.76
N ASP A 158 -39.48 -55.95 -33.17
CA ASP A 158 -39.48 -56.61 -34.49
C ASP A 158 -39.89 -58.09 -34.36
N SER A 159 -41.04 -58.43 -34.94
CA SER A 159 -41.55 -59.81 -34.94
C SER A 159 -40.64 -60.80 -35.66
N GLU A 160 -39.89 -60.38 -36.68
CA GLU A 160 -38.97 -61.27 -37.42
C GLU A 160 -37.74 -61.59 -36.56
N SER A 161 -37.13 -60.57 -35.93
CA SER A 161 -36.04 -60.75 -34.98
C SER A 161 -36.42 -61.67 -33.82
N ARG A 162 -37.61 -61.47 -33.22
CA ARG A 162 -38.12 -62.34 -32.14
C ARG A 162 -38.32 -63.78 -32.58
N ALA A 163 -38.90 -64.00 -33.76
CA ALA A 163 -39.07 -65.33 -34.32
C ALA A 163 -37.73 -66.01 -34.60
N ALA A 164 -36.72 -65.26 -35.08
CA ALA A 164 -35.37 -65.78 -35.33
C ALA A 164 -34.71 -66.31 -34.04
N VAL A 165 -34.77 -65.54 -32.95
CA VAL A 165 -34.25 -65.97 -31.64
C VAL A 165 -35.01 -67.20 -31.14
N ARG A 166 -36.35 -67.16 -31.16
CA ARG A 166 -37.19 -68.28 -30.70
C ARG A 166 -36.94 -69.58 -31.48
N ASN A 167 -36.80 -69.50 -32.80
CA ASN A 167 -36.61 -70.67 -33.66
C ASN A 167 -35.18 -71.22 -33.61
N SER A 168 -34.20 -70.36 -33.32
CA SER A 168 -32.79 -70.77 -33.20
C SER A 168 -32.49 -71.53 -31.90
N GLY A 169 -33.29 -71.34 -30.85
CA GLY A 169 -33.10 -71.98 -29.55
C GLY A 169 -31.81 -71.57 -28.84
N VAL A 170 -31.22 -70.44 -29.21
CA VAL A 170 -29.99 -69.93 -28.59
C VAL A 170 -30.25 -69.48 -27.14
N SER A 171 -29.29 -69.74 -26.26
CA SER A 171 -29.30 -69.22 -24.88
C SER A 171 -28.60 -67.87 -24.75
N ALA A 172 -28.06 -67.32 -25.85
CA ALA A 172 -27.36 -66.04 -25.87
C ALA A 172 -27.66 -65.23 -27.13
N VAL A 173 -27.61 -63.90 -27.00
CA VAL A 173 -27.75 -62.94 -28.11
C VAL A 173 -26.62 -61.91 -28.07
N ILE A 174 -26.40 -61.24 -29.21
CA ILE A 174 -25.43 -60.13 -29.27
C ILE A 174 -26.01 -58.94 -28.53
N ASP A 175 -27.05 -58.28 -29.04
CA ASP A 175 -27.69 -57.14 -28.38
C ASP A 175 -29.18 -57.39 -28.18
N VAL A 176 -29.76 -56.72 -27.19
CA VAL A 176 -31.21 -56.64 -26.99
C VAL A 176 -31.64 -55.18 -27.14
N THR A 177 -32.44 -54.86 -28.15
CA THR A 177 -32.97 -53.50 -28.38
C THR A 177 -34.48 -53.48 -28.24
N GLU A 178 -35.03 -52.32 -27.88
CA GLU A 178 -36.48 -52.14 -27.63
C GLU A 178 -37.02 -53.14 -26.59
N CYS A 179 -36.20 -53.49 -25.58
CA CYS A 179 -36.58 -54.46 -24.54
C CYS A 179 -37.89 -54.02 -23.84
N CYS A 180 -38.81 -54.91 -23.47
CA CYS A 180 -38.58 -56.35 -23.25
C CYS A 180 -39.69 -57.26 -23.77
N CYS A 181 -39.29 -58.43 -24.29
CA CYS A 181 -40.15 -59.46 -24.86
C CYS A 181 -39.87 -60.84 -24.25
N GLU A 182 -40.79 -61.80 -24.40
CA GLU A 182 -40.70 -63.15 -23.81
C GLU A 182 -39.37 -63.87 -24.13
N GLU A 183 -38.85 -63.70 -25.34
CA GLU A 183 -37.58 -64.30 -25.77
C GLU A 183 -36.40 -63.85 -24.93
N PHE A 184 -36.39 -62.59 -24.49
CA PHE A 184 -35.33 -62.03 -23.65
C PHE A 184 -35.26 -62.73 -22.29
N TYR A 185 -36.41 -62.99 -21.66
CA TYR A 185 -36.46 -63.60 -20.33
C TYR A 185 -36.00 -65.06 -20.30
N ALA A 186 -35.93 -65.73 -21.46
CA ALA A 186 -35.44 -67.10 -21.60
C ALA A 186 -33.94 -67.19 -21.87
N LEU A 187 -33.26 -66.06 -22.11
CA LEU A 187 -31.82 -66.03 -22.36
C LEU A 187 -31.04 -66.28 -21.08
N GLU A 188 -29.90 -66.94 -21.18
CA GLU A 188 -28.95 -67.10 -20.07
C GLU A 188 -27.84 -66.03 -20.14
N ARG A 189 -27.54 -65.49 -21.32
CA ARG A 189 -26.42 -64.56 -21.53
C ARG A 189 -26.72 -63.48 -22.57
N VAL A 190 -26.22 -62.27 -22.35
CA VAL A 190 -26.20 -61.19 -23.36
C VAL A 190 -24.76 -60.75 -23.59
N ILE A 191 -24.27 -60.85 -24.83
CA ILE A 191 -22.86 -60.60 -25.17
C ILE A 191 -22.56 -59.10 -25.32
N GLY A 192 -23.55 -58.34 -25.77
CA GLY A 192 -23.52 -56.90 -25.97
C GLY A 192 -24.46 -56.20 -24.99
N SER A 193 -25.15 -55.16 -25.45
CA SER A 193 -25.93 -54.26 -24.61
C SER A 193 -27.43 -54.56 -24.65
N ILE A 194 -28.12 -54.14 -23.59
CA ILE A 194 -29.57 -54.15 -23.47
C ILE A 194 -30.04 -52.69 -23.49
N THR A 195 -30.92 -52.34 -24.42
CA THR A 195 -31.52 -51.01 -24.53
C THR A 195 -33.05 -51.13 -24.41
N MET A 196 -33.63 -50.43 -23.45
CA MET A 196 -35.07 -50.47 -23.18
C MET A 196 -35.88 -49.62 -24.16
N ALA A 197 -37.12 -50.02 -24.42
CA ALA A 197 -38.09 -49.22 -25.17
C ALA A 197 -38.58 -48.01 -24.34
N GLN A 198 -39.08 -46.96 -25.00
CA GLN A 198 -39.52 -45.71 -24.37
C GLN A 198 -40.60 -45.87 -23.29
N ASP A 199 -41.50 -46.81 -23.47
CA ASP A 199 -42.65 -47.07 -22.61
C ASP A 199 -42.40 -48.18 -21.58
N THR A 200 -41.16 -48.68 -21.49
CA THR A 200 -40.77 -49.70 -20.51
C THR A 200 -40.93 -49.17 -19.09
N THR A 201 -41.85 -49.77 -18.33
CA THR A 201 -42.09 -49.43 -16.92
C THR A 201 -41.48 -50.42 -15.94
N ARG A 202 -41.18 -51.65 -16.37
CA ARG A 202 -40.55 -52.67 -15.52
C ARG A 202 -39.50 -53.44 -16.30
N LEU A 203 -38.35 -53.69 -15.68
CA LEU A 203 -37.27 -54.52 -16.21
C LEU A 203 -37.03 -55.71 -15.27
N ARG A 204 -37.09 -56.92 -15.82
CA ARG A 204 -36.68 -58.18 -15.16
C ARG A 204 -35.70 -58.90 -16.09
N PHE A 205 -34.83 -59.73 -15.56
CA PHE A 205 -33.79 -60.38 -16.36
C PHE A 205 -34.07 -61.87 -16.63
N GLY A 206 -35.09 -62.45 -16.01
CA GLY A 206 -35.48 -63.83 -16.19
C GLY A 206 -34.34 -64.81 -15.86
N ALA A 207 -34.00 -65.64 -16.83
CA ALA A 207 -32.93 -66.63 -16.72
C ALA A 207 -31.52 -66.04 -16.97
N VAL A 208 -31.38 -64.75 -17.28
CA VAL A 208 -30.08 -64.16 -17.62
C VAL A 208 -29.16 -64.19 -16.40
N GLN A 209 -27.97 -64.76 -16.59
CA GLN A 209 -26.93 -64.89 -15.57
C GLN A 209 -25.76 -63.93 -15.80
N SER A 210 -25.49 -63.53 -17.04
CA SER A 210 -24.37 -62.66 -17.36
C SER A 210 -24.64 -61.73 -18.54
N ILE A 211 -24.18 -60.49 -18.41
CA ILE A 211 -24.28 -59.45 -19.45
C ILE A 211 -22.88 -58.89 -19.66
N ARG A 212 -22.37 -58.87 -20.88
CA ARG A 212 -21.03 -58.35 -21.17
C ARG A 212 -21.02 -56.85 -21.51
N GLY A 213 -22.07 -56.35 -22.16
CA GLY A 213 -22.21 -54.93 -22.51
C GLY A 213 -23.00 -54.12 -21.47
N ASN A 214 -23.58 -53.01 -21.93
CA ASN A 214 -24.25 -52.03 -21.09
C ASN A 214 -25.74 -52.34 -20.90
N ILE A 215 -26.33 -51.84 -19.82
CA ILE A 215 -27.79 -51.77 -19.65
C ILE A 215 -28.19 -50.30 -19.75
N ASN A 216 -28.96 -49.95 -20.78
CA ASN A 216 -29.36 -48.58 -21.08
C ASN A 216 -30.87 -48.43 -20.97
N SER A 217 -31.31 -47.61 -20.02
CA SER A 217 -32.70 -47.12 -19.99
C SER A 217 -33.00 -46.18 -21.17
N TYR A 218 -34.27 -46.09 -21.56
CA TYR A 218 -34.69 -45.09 -22.54
C TYR A 218 -34.72 -43.71 -21.89
N ASN A 219 -33.61 -42.98 -22.02
CA ASN A 219 -33.48 -41.59 -21.60
C ASN A 219 -32.54 -40.88 -22.59
N ASN A 220 -33.03 -39.82 -23.22
CA ASN A 220 -32.29 -39.05 -24.22
C ASN A 220 -31.89 -37.65 -23.72
N GLY A 221 -31.93 -37.41 -22.41
CA GLY A 221 -31.62 -36.12 -21.78
C GLY A 221 -32.70 -35.05 -21.92
N ILE A 222 -33.72 -35.27 -22.75
CA ILE A 222 -34.87 -34.35 -22.95
C ILE A 222 -36.14 -34.93 -22.35
N VAL A 223 -36.35 -36.24 -22.54
CA VAL A 223 -37.52 -36.97 -22.03
C VAL A 223 -37.07 -37.88 -20.90
N ARG A 224 -37.67 -37.69 -19.72
CA ARG A 224 -37.48 -38.57 -18.56
C ARG A 224 -37.93 -39.99 -18.92
N GLY A 225 -37.13 -40.99 -18.58
CA GLY A 225 -37.50 -42.38 -18.82
C GLY A 225 -38.63 -42.83 -17.89
N ARG A 226 -39.40 -43.84 -18.32
CA ARG A 226 -40.61 -44.30 -17.63
C ARG A 226 -40.41 -45.53 -16.75
N LEU A 227 -39.17 -45.97 -16.58
CA LEU A 227 -38.88 -47.17 -15.81
C LEU A 227 -39.18 -46.94 -14.33
N GLN A 228 -39.98 -47.83 -13.72
CA GLN A 228 -40.44 -47.71 -12.33
C GLN A 228 -39.85 -48.79 -11.41
N SER A 229 -39.50 -49.96 -11.95
CA SER A 229 -38.92 -51.07 -11.17
C SER A 229 -37.91 -51.88 -11.98
N VAL A 230 -36.81 -52.30 -11.34
CA VAL A 230 -35.77 -53.17 -11.91
C VAL A 230 -35.46 -54.32 -10.96
N VAL A 231 -35.47 -55.56 -11.46
CA VAL A 231 -35.15 -56.76 -10.67
C VAL A 231 -34.12 -57.60 -11.43
N PHE A 232 -32.89 -57.69 -10.91
CA PHE A 232 -31.76 -58.39 -11.53
C PHE A 232 -31.81 -59.91 -11.38
N GLU A 233 -32.58 -60.43 -10.42
CA GLU A 233 -32.84 -61.87 -10.25
C GLU A 233 -31.55 -62.71 -10.16
N GLY A 234 -31.27 -63.53 -11.18
CA GLY A 234 -30.12 -64.43 -11.24
C GLY A 234 -28.87 -63.86 -11.91
N VAL A 235 -28.87 -62.58 -12.31
CA VAL A 235 -27.68 -61.95 -12.92
C VAL A 235 -26.55 -61.89 -11.91
N LEU A 236 -25.42 -62.51 -12.23
CA LEU A 236 -24.23 -62.56 -11.38
C LEU A 236 -23.25 -61.42 -11.70
N VAL A 237 -23.04 -61.12 -12.99
CA VAL A 237 -22.01 -60.15 -13.44
C VAL A 237 -22.49 -59.35 -14.64
N ILE A 238 -22.19 -58.05 -14.64
CA ILE A 238 -22.36 -57.13 -15.75
C ILE A 238 -20.99 -56.58 -16.14
N GLY A 239 -20.59 -56.70 -17.41
CA GLY A 239 -19.30 -56.21 -17.90
C GLY A 239 -19.27 -54.73 -18.22
N GLY A 240 -20.38 -54.17 -18.70
CA GLY A 240 -20.51 -52.76 -19.02
C GLY A 240 -21.12 -51.92 -17.89
N ALA A 241 -21.58 -50.73 -18.26
CA ALA A 241 -22.26 -49.79 -17.38
C ALA A 241 -23.76 -50.09 -17.24
N VAL A 242 -24.32 -49.73 -16.09
CA VAL A 242 -25.75 -49.78 -15.76
C VAL A 242 -26.29 -48.34 -15.73
N ASN A 243 -26.85 -47.90 -16.85
CA ASN A 243 -27.31 -46.54 -17.11
C ASN A 243 -28.82 -46.39 -16.88
N LEU A 244 -29.21 -46.19 -15.62
CA LEU A 244 -30.60 -46.10 -15.17
C LEU A 244 -30.99 -44.68 -14.68
N ALA A 245 -30.15 -43.69 -14.99
CA ALA A 245 -30.34 -42.29 -14.62
C ALA A 245 -31.63 -41.66 -15.20
N ASN A 246 -32.21 -40.72 -14.46
CA ASN A 246 -33.40 -39.90 -14.79
C ASN A 246 -34.61 -40.72 -15.29
N ASN A 247 -35.00 -41.72 -14.51
CA ASN A 247 -36.25 -42.48 -14.70
C ASN A 247 -37.23 -42.21 -13.53
N GLU A 248 -38.30 -43.00 -13.43
CA GLU A 248 -39.29 -43.01 -12.34
C GLU A 248 -39.04 -44.19 -11.37
N ILE A 249 -37.80 -44.67 -11.27
CA ILE A 249 -37.50 -45.90 -10.53
C ILE A 249 -37.76 -45.66 -9.04
N SER A 250 -38.70 -46.41 -8.49
CA SER A 250 -39.04 -46.40 -7.06
C SER A 250 -38.59 -47.67 -6.34
N THR A 251 -38.30 -48.74 -7.09
CA THR A 251 -37.79 -50.02 -6.55
C THR A 251 -36.71 -50.61 -7.43
N ILE A 252 -35.61 -51.06 -6.82
CA ILE A 252 -34.54 -51.79 -7.49
C ILE A 252 -34.09 -52.95 -6.60
N ASP A 253 -33.96 -54.14 -7.19
CA ASP A 253 -33.47 -55.34 -6.53
C ASP A 253 -32.27 -55.89 -7.32
N PHE A 254 -31.08 -55.80 -6.72
CA PHE A 254 -29.82 -56.26 -7.31
C PHE A 254 -29.64 -57.78 -7.28
N GLY A 255 -30.49 -58.53 -6.57
CA GLY A 255 -30.49 -59.99 -6.57
C GLY A 255 -29.11 -60.59 -6.24
N SER A 256 -28.62 -61.45 -7.14
CA SER A 256 -27.35 -62.17 -6.98
C SER A 256 -26.13 -61.44 -7.58
N LEU A 257 -26.27 -60.17 -7.95
CA LEU A 257 -25.22 -59.43 -8.66
C LEU A 257 -24.00 -59.20 -7.75
N THR A 258 -22.82 -59.59 -8.22
CA THR A 258 -21.55 -59.47 -7.48
C THR A 258 -20.59 -58.45 -8.09
N ALA A 259 -20.68 -58.15 -9.39
CA ALA A 259 -19.80 -57.17 -10.03
C ALA A 259 -20.45 -56.43 -11.20
N ILE A 260 -20.14 -55.14 -11.32
CA ILE A 260 -20.40 -54.30 -12.48
C ILE A 260 -19.04 -53.79 -12.99
N GLY A 261 -18.70 -54.05 -14.25
CA GLY A 261 -17.43 -53.60 -14.84
C GLY A 261 -17.40 -52.12 -15.20
N GLY A 262 -18.56 -51.52 -15.54
CA GLY A 262 -18.69 -50.07 -15.80
C GLY A 262 -19.32 -49.29 -14.65
N HIS A 263 -19.88 -48.12 -14.96
CA HIS A 263 -20.55 -47.25 -13.97
C HIS A 263 -21.92 -47.79 -13.56
N LEU A 264 -22.35 -47.54 -12.32
CA LEU A 264 -23.72 -47.72 -11.86
C LEU A 264 -24.37 -46.34 -11.66
N ALA A 265 -25.22 -45.93 -12.59
CA ALA A 265 -25.86 -44.62 -12.59
C ALA A 265 -27.35 -44.73 -12.24
N LEU A 266 -27.70 -44.32 -11.03
CA LEU A 266 -29.07 -44.28 -10.48
C LEU A 266 -29.60 -42.84 -10.32
N ARG A 267 -28.83 -41.82 -10.72
CA ARG A 267 -29.19 -40.41 -10.47
C ARG A 267 -30.60 -40.03 -10.92
N GLY A 268 -31.27 -39.13 -10.20
CA GLY A 268 -32.54 -38.52 -10.63
C GLY A 268 -33.75 -39.48 -10.66
N ASN A 269 -33.78 -40.49 -9.79
CA ASN A 269 -34.88 -41.43 -9.62
C ASN A 269 -35.74 -41.12 -8.38
N GLU A 270 -36.69 -42.00 -8.04
CA GLU A 270 -37.66 -41.84 -6.94
C GLU A 270 -37.50 -42.93 -5.87
N LEU A 271 -36.29 -43.47 -5.74
CA LEU A 271 -35.92 -44.51 -4.78
C LEU A 271 -36.02 -43.96 -3.36
N THR A 272 -36.60 -44.76 -2.45
CA THR A 272 -36.58 -44.48 -1.01
C THR A 272 -35.42 -45.17 -0.29
N GLN A 273 -34.93 -46.28 -0.84
CA GLN A 273 -33.77 -47.02 -0.35
C GLN A 273 -32.95 -47.56 -1.52
N VAL A 274 -31.64 -47.69 -1.32
CA VAL A 274 -30.75 -48.43 -2.23
C VAL A 274 -29.98 -49.46 -1.41
N SER A 275 -30.22 -50.74 -1.68
CA SER A 275 -29.41 -51.84 -1.14
C SER A 275 -28.68 -52.52 -2.28
N LEU A 276 -27.34 -52.45 -2.29
CA LEU A 276 -26.50 -53.08 -3.32
C LEU A 276 -26.30 -54.59 -3.08
N GLY A 277 -26.87 -55.14 -2.01
CA GLY A 277 -26.90 -56.58 -1.76
C GLY A 277 -25.51 -57.23 -1.72
N GLN A 278 -25.26 -58.16 -2.65
CA GLN A 278 -24.02 -58.93 -2.77
C GLN A 278 -22.97 -58.26 -3.68
N LEU A 279 -23.21 -57.03 -4.15
CA LEU A 279 -22.31 -56.33 -5.06
C LEU A 279 -20.97 -56.03 -4.37
N GLN A 280 -19.89 -56.60 -4.90
CA GLN A 280 -18.53 -56.50 -4.36
C GLN A 280 -17.72 -55.38 -5.01
N SER A 281 -17.96 -55.11 -6.30
CA SER A 281 -17.20 -54.11 -7.05
C SER A 281 -18.06 -53.38 -8.09
N VAL A 282 -17.77 -52.09 -8.26
CA VAL A 282 -18.17 -51.28 -9.40
C VAL A 282 -16.88 -50.78 -10.05
N GLY A 283 -16.56 -51.26 -11.24
CA GLY A 283 -15.35 -50.86 -11.97
C GLY A 283 -15.41 -49.40 -12.41
N GLY A 284 -16.61 -48.87 -12.68
CA GLY A 284 -16.85 -47.46 -12.96
C GLY A 284 -17.13 -46.61 -11.71
N ALA A 285 -17.96 -45.59 -11.92
CA ALA A 285 -18.45 -44.65 -10.91
C ALA A 285 -19.78 -45.14 -10.34
N LEU A 286 -20.01 -44.88 -9.05
CA LEU A 286 -21.28 -45.12 -8.38
C LEU A 286 -22.00 -43.77 -8.19
N ASP A 287 -23.02 -43.51 -8.99
CA ASP A 287 -23.78 -42.26 -8.98
C ASP A 287 -25.23 -42.47 -8.50
N ILE A 288 -25.50 -42.10 -7.25
CA ILE A 288 -26.82 -42.14 -6.61
C ILE A 288 -27.26 -40.69 -6.28
N SER A 289 -26.89 -39.72 -7.13
CA SER A 289 -27.18 -38.30 -6.89
C SER A 289 -28.62 -37.89 -7.24
N ARG A 290 -29.07 -36.75 -6.71
CA ARG A 290 -30.38 -36.14 -7.04
C ARG A 290 -31.59 -37.05 -6.79
N ILE A 291 -31.54 -37.88 -5.74
CA ILE A 291 -32.66 -38.71 -5.28
C ILE A 291 -33.16 -38.13 -3.96
N THR A 292 -34.08 -37.18 -4.04
CA THR A 292 -34.58 -36.42 -2.87
C THR A 292 -35.51 -37.22 -1.96
N THR A 293 -35.87 -38.43 -2.35
CA THR A 293 -36.70 -39.38 -1.57
C THR A 293 -35.88 -40.40 -0.82
N LEU A 294 -34.56 -40.47 -1.06
CA LEU A 294 -33.69 -41.53 -0.56
C LEU A 294 -33.39 -41.36 0.93
N THR A 295 -33.79 -42.33 1.75
CA THR A 295 -33.58 -42.34 3.20
C THR A 295 -32.45 -43.25 3.66
N SER A 296 -32.07 -44.27 2.88
CA SER A 296 -30.99 -45.19 3.24
C SER A 296 -30.21 -45.72 2.04
N ILE A 297 -28.91 -45.91 2.24
CA ILE A 297 -28.00 -46.59 1.32
C ILE A 297 -27.26 -47.68 2.09
N GLU A 298 -27.31 -48.91 1.60
CA GLU A 298 -26.61 -50.06 2.17
C GLU A 298 -25.84 -50.80 1.09
N ALA A 299 -24.54 -51.00 1.29
CA ALA A 299 -23.66 -51.70 0.37
C ALA A 299 -22.71 -52.65 1.15
N PRO A 300 -23.25 -53.65 1.87
CA PRO A 300 -22.49 -54.40 2.88
C PRO A 300 -21.36 -55.26 2.31
N ALA A 301 -21.43 -55.66 1.03
CA ALA A 301 -20.41 -56.46 0.37
C ALA A 301 -19.43 -55.64 -0.48
N LEU A 302 -19.66 -54.34 -0.66
CA LEU A 302 -18.90 -53.51 -1.59
C LEU A 302 -17.50 -53.24 -1.03
N THR A 303 -16.47 -53.55 -1.82
CA THR A 303 -15.06 -53.40 -1.43
C THR A 303 -14.33 -52.34 -2.25
N SER A 304 -14.73 -52.12 -3.51
CA SER A 304 -14.07 -51.16 -4.41
C SER A 304 -15.03 -50.44 -5.34
N ILE A 305 -14.76 -49.15 -5.55
CA ILE A 305 -15.32 -48.35 -6.64
C ILE A 305 -14.14 -47.85 -7.47
N GLY A 306 -14.08 -48.21 -8.76
CA GLY A 306 -12.93 -47.91 -9.61
C GLY A 306 -12.80 -46.43 -9.96
N HIS A 307 -13.90 -45.68 -9.98
CA HIS A 307 -13.92 -44.23 -10.20
C HIS A 307 -14.62 -43.48 -9.05
N ALA A 308 -15.42 -42.46 -9.35
CA ALA A 308 -16.04 -41.58 -8.36
C ALA A 308 -17.24 -42.21 -7.63
N LEU A 309 -17.42 -41.84 -6.36
CA LEU A 309 -18.62 -42.07 -5.57
C LEU A 309 -19.39 -40.76 -5.41
N THR A 310 -20.60 -40.67 -5.97
CA THR A 310 -21.40 -39.43 -5.98
C THR A 310 -22.77 -39.66 -5.35
N LEU A 311 -23.01 -39.03 -4.20
CA LEU A 311 -24.28 -39.08 -3.46
C LEU A 311 -24.97 -37.72 -3.35
N SER A 312 -24.55 -36.73 -4.14
CA SER A 312 -24.94 -35.33 -3.94
C SER A 312 -26.44 -35.09 -4.15
N PHE A 313 -27.00 -34.09 -3.46
CA PHE A 313 -28.44 -33.73 -3.53
C PHE A 313 -29.38 -34.89 -3.12
N THR A 314 -29.07 -35.53 -2.00
CA THR A 314 -29.87 -36.62 -1.40
C THR A 314 -30.21 -36.33 0.06
N VAL A 315 -31.07 -37.15 0.68
CA VAL A 315 -31.49 -37.00 2.09
C VAL A 315 -31.35 -38.29 2.93
N PRO A 316 -30.34 -39.15 2.73
CA PRO A 316 -30.23 -40.38 3.49
C PRO A 316 -30.01 -40.08 4.97
N THR A 317 -30.72 -40.78 5.85
CA THR A 317 -30.45 -40.80 7.29
C THR A 317 -29.39 -41.83 7.65
N THR A 318 -29.13 -42.80 6.78
CA THR A 318 -28.09 -43.82 6.95
C THR A 318 -27.35 -44.07 5.64
N ILE A 319 -26.02 -44.09 5.69
CA ILE A 319 -25.15 -44.48 4.57
C ILE A 319 -24.16 -45.51 5.11
N ASP A 320 -24.31 -46.77 4.70
CA ASP A 320 -23.45 -47.86 5.15
C ASP A 320 -22.80 -48.58 3.97
N PHE A 321 -21.50 -48.35 3.79
CA PHE A 321 -20.68 -49.02 2.78
C PHE A 321 -19.99 -50.29 3.32
N GLY A 322 -20.17 -50.63 4.60
CA GLY A 322 -19.75 -51.89 5.20
C GLY A 322 -18.25 -52.19 5.16
N ASN A 323 -17.76 -52.61 3.99
CA ASN A 323 -16.42 -53.13 3.73
C ASN A 323 -15.66 -52.35 2.64
N LEU A 324 -16.08 -51.14 2.28
CA LEU A 324 -15.42 -50.37 1.22
C LEU A 324 -13.97 -50.06 1.61
N GLU A 325 -13.02 -50.48 0.77
CA GLU A 325 -11.57 -50.34 1.03
C GLU A 325 -10.96 -49.20 0.20
N SER A 326 -11.49 -48.96 -1.01
CA SER A 326 -10.95 -47.99 -1.96
C SER A 326 -12.01 -47.33 -2.85
N VAL A 327 -11.75 -46.05 -3.15
CA VAL A 327 -12.43 -45.27 -4.21
C VAL A 327 -11.35 -44.68 -5.13
N GLY A 328 -11.42 -45.02 -6.41
CA GLY A 328 -10.38 -44.69 -7.40
C GLY A 328 -10.38 -43.24 -7.89
N ASP A 329 -11.44 -42.46 -7.61
CA ASP A 329 -11.45 -41.01 -7.85
C ASP A 329 -12.02 -40.24 -6.62
N ALA A 330 -12.89 -39.25 -6.86
CA ALA A 330 -13.48 -38.37 -5.86
C ALA A 330 -14.65 -39.03 -5.13
N ILE A 331 -14.82 -38.64 -3.86
CA ILE A 331 -16.02 -38.89 -3.06
C ILE A 331 -16.77 -37.56 -2.93
N ASP A 332 -17.92 -37.44 -3.58
CA ASP A 332 -18.79 -36.26 -3.49
C ASP A 332 -20.04 -36.58 -2.66
N LEU A 333 -20.03 -36.06 -1.43
CA LEU A 333 -21.12 -36.10 -0.47
C LEU A 333 -21.75 -34.71 -0.27
N SER A 334 -21.66 -33.82 -1.26
CA SER A 334 -22.16 -32.45 -1.14
C SER A 334 -23.69 -32.37 -1.18
N PHE A 335 -24.27 -31.35 -0.54
CA PHE A 335 -25.72 -31.14 -0.51
C PHE A 335 -26.53 -32.33 0.06
N ILE A 336 -26.00 -33.06 1.03
CA ILE A 336 -26.75 -34.08 1.78
C ILE A 336 -27.50 -33.38 2.93
N GLN A 337 -28.83 -33.30 2.80
CA GLN A 337 -29.70 -32.50 3.68
C GLN A 337 -30.24 -33.29 4.89
N ALA A 338 -29.58 -34.37 5.27
CA ALA A 338 -29.90 -35.16 6.45
C ALA A 338 -28.63 -35.41 7.28
N SER A 339 -28.78 -35.52 8.61
CA SER A 339 -27.69 -35.89 9.52
C SER A 339 -27.43 -37.40 9.41
N ALA A 340 -26.90 -37.85 8.27
CA ALA A 340 -26.67 -39.25 8.03
C ALA A 340 -25.49 -39.74 8.87
N ALA A 341 -25.64 -40.87 9.56
CA ALA A 341 -24.48 -41.64 9.98
C ALA A 341 -23.85 -42.26 8.72
N VAL A 342 -22.58 -41.96 8.47
CA VAL A 342 -21.82 -42.52 7.34
C VAL A 342 -20.82 -43.52 7.87
N ASN A 343 -20.93 -44.77 7.43
CA ASN A 343 -19.95 -45.80 7.66
C ASN A 343 -19.25 -46.14 6.34
N PHE A 344 -17.98 -45.74 6.21
CA PHE A 344 -17.14 -46.10 5.06
C PHE A 344 -16.46 -47.46 5.20
N GLY A 345 -16.59 -48.15 6.34
CA GLY A 345 -15.98 -49.46 6.55
C GLY A 345 -14.46 -49.39 6.70
N ALA A 346 -13.75 -50.06 5.80
CA ALA A 346 -12.30 -50.25 5.83
C ALA A 346 -11.54 -49.28 4.89
N LEU A 347 -12.12 -48.11 4.59
CA LEU A 347 -11.59 -47.19 3.58
C LEU A 347 -10.21 -46.69 3.97
N THR A 348 -9.20 -47.03 3.15
CA THR A 348 -7.79 -46.63 3.38
C THR A 348 -7.26 -45.66 2.32
N ALA A 349 -7.88 -45.65 1.14
CA ALA A 349 -7.44 -44.85 0.00
C ALA A 349 -8.63 -44.16 -0.69
N ILE A 350 -8.49 -42.85 -0.87
CA ILE A 350 -9.30 -42.02 -1.76
C ILE A 350 -8.31 -41.46 -2.77
N GLN A 351 -8.46 -41.72 -4.06
CA GLN A 351 -7.49 -41.26 -5.06
C GLN A 351 -7.82 -39.88 -5.65
N GLY A 352 -8.95 -39.27 -5.25
CA GLY A 352 -9.35 -37.92 -5.65
C GLY A 352 -9.76 -37.01 -4.50
N THR A 353 -10.67 -36.08 -4.80
CA THR A 353 -11.20 -35.08 -3.86
C THR A 353 -12.25 -35.67 -2.93
N LEU A 354 -12.21 -35.30 -1.66
CA LEU A 354 -13.26 -35.56 -0.68
C LEU A 354 -14.08 -34.27 -0.46
N ASN A 355 -15.27 -34.22 -1.04
CA ASN A 355 -16.13 -33.04 -1.00
C ASN A 355 -17.35 -33.29 -0.11
N LEU A 356 -17.42 -32.55 1.00
CA LEU A 356 -18.55 -32.61 1.92
C LEU A 356 -19.38 -31.31 1.94
N ALA A 357 -19.14 -30.38 1.02
CA ALA A 357 -19.69 -29.03 1.07
C ALA A 357 -21.24 -29.01 1.09
N HIS A 358 -21.83 -28.05 1.82
CA HIS A 358 -23.28 -27.84 1.90
C HIS A 358 -24.11 -29.02 2.45
N SER A 359 -23.47 -29.95 3.15
CA SER A 359 -24.14 -31.06 3.84
C SER A 359 -24.39 -30.76 5.32
N LEU A 360 -25.12 -31.63 6.01
CA LEU A 360 -25.51 -31.50 7.42
C LEU A 360 -24.79 -32.50 8.35
N PHE A 361 -23.63 -33.02 7.95
CA PHE A 361 -22.85 -33.90 8.83
C PHE A 361 -22.25 -33.10 9.99
N THR A 362 -22.34 -33.66 11.20
CA THR A 362 -21.70 -33.11 12.40
C THR A 362 -20.42 -33.86 12.76
N THR A 363 -20.34 -35.14 12.44
CA THR A 363 -19.17 -35.99 12.65
C THR A 363 -18.86 -36.80 11.39
N MET A 364 -17.57 -37.06 11.14
CA MET A 364 -17.10 -37.93 10.06
C MET A 364 -15.89 -38.74 10.54
N ASP A 365 -15.86 -40.03 10.21
CA ASP A 365 -14.75 -40.92 10.54
C ASP A 365 -14.05 -41.43 9.28
N PHE A 366 -12.79 -41.02 9.12
CA PHE A 366 -11.85 -41.45 8.10
C PHE A 366 -10.54 -41.94 8.74
N GLY A 367 -10.61 -42.50 9.95
CA GLY A 367 -9.43 -42.82 10.77
C GLY A 367 -8.39 -43.74 10.11
N SER A 368 -8.80 -44.53 9.11
CA SER A 368 -7.96 -45.45 8.33
C SER A 368 -7.37 -44.84 7.05
N VAL A 369 -7.87 -43.68 6.59
CA VAL A 369 -7.41 -43.02 5.36
C VAL A 369 -6.01 -42.47 5.58
N GLN A 370 -5.07 -42.88 4.72
CA GLN A 370 -3.65 -42.50 4.85
C GLN A 370 -3.26 -41.29 3.99
N ALA A 371 -3.94 -41.05 2.88
CA ALA A 371 -3.64 -39.95 1.97
C ALA A 371 -4.90 -39.49 1.23
N ILE A 372 -4.93 -38.21 0.87
CA ILE A 372 -5.93 -37.61 -0.03
C ILE A 372 -5.18 -36.88 -1.14
N PRO A 373 -5.03 -37.45 -2.34
CA PRO A 373 -4.35 -36.79 -3.47
C PRO A 373 -5.09 -35.54 -3.98
N GLY A 374 -6.40 -35.43 -3.71
CA GLY A 374 -7.20 -34.26 -4.07
C GLY A 374 -7.39 -33.26 -2.93
N ASP A 375 -8.44 -32.44 -3.06
CA ASP A 375 -8.87 -31.53 -2.01
C ASP A 375 -9.66 -32.27 -0.93
N PHE A 376 -9.59 -31.78 0.30
CA PHE A 376 -10.57 -32.05 1.33
C PHE A 376 -11.33 -30.76 1.67
N ARG A 377 -12.64 -30.75 1.40
CA ARG A 377 -13.54 -29.61 1.66
C ARG A 377 -14.57 -29.98 2.72
N GLY A 378 -14.47 -29.33 3.88
CA GLY A 378 -15.40 -29.45 4.99
C GLY A 378 -16.73 -28.71 4.76
N MET A 379 -17.57 -28.67 5.80
CA MET A 379 -18.89 -28.02 5.77
C MET A 379 -19.17 -27.23 7.03
N ALA A 380 -20.13 -26.30 6.93
CA ALA A 380 -20.49 -25.43 8.03
C ALA A 380 -20.87 -26.20 9.31
N THR A 381 -21.61 -27.30 9.23
CA THR A 381 -22.10 -28.04 10.41
C THR A 381 -21.10 -28.98 11.07
N LEU A 382 -19.90 -29.16 10.49
CA LEU A 382 -18.95 -30.15 11.00
C LEU A 382 -18.41 -29.73 12.37
N GLU A 383 -18.62 -30.57 13.39
CA GLU A 383 -18.19 -30.35 14.79
C GLU A 383 -16.95 -31.17 15.15
N SER A 384 -16.77 -32.35 14.54
CA SER A 384 -15.57 -33.18 14.71
C SER A 384 -15.27 -34.01 13.46
N ILE A 385 -14.00 -34.35 13.26
CA ILE A 385 -13.54 -35.24 12.19
C ILE A 385 -12.35 -36.08 12.66
N ASN A 386 -12.33 -37.37 12.28
CA ASN A 386 -11.24 -38.29 12.61
C ASN A 386 -10.41 -38.63 11.36
N PHE A 387 -9.10 -38.37 11.44
CA PHE A 387 -8.09 -38.65 10.42
C PHE A 387 -6.77 -39.12 11.07
N ASN A 388 -6.83 -40.04 12.03
CA ASN A 388 -5.66 -40.46 12.80
C ASN A 388 -4.48 -41.01 11.97
N ALA A 389 -4.76 -41.69 10.85
CA ALA A 389 -3.75 -42.26 9.97
C ALA A 389 -3.33 -41.35 8.80
N LEU A 390 -3.93 -40.16 8.65
CA LEU A 390 -3.71 -39.29 7.49
C LEU A 390 -2.30 -38.70 7.52
N LYS A 391 -1.51 -38.97 6.47
CA LYS A 391 -0.11 -38.54 6.34
C LYS A 391 0.07 -37.38 5.37
N SER A 392 -0.73 -37.32 4.31
CA SER A 392 -0.61 -36.27 3.29
C SER A 392 -1.95 -35.88 2.68
N ILE A 393 -2.04 -34.60 2.27
CA ILE A 393 -3.05 -34.09 1.36
C ILE A 393 -2.31 -33.41 0.20
N ASP A 394 -2.49 -33.88 -1.04
CA ASP A 394 -1.81 -33.28 -2.19
C ASP A 394 -2.60 -32.10 -2.81
N GLY A 395 -3.84 -31.89 -2.37
CA GLY A 395 -4.65 -30.70 -2.65
C GLY A 395 -4.78 -29.74 -1.45
N HIS A 396 -5.95 -29.12 -1.32
CA HIS A 396 -6.27 -28.18 -0.24
C HIS A 396 -6.96 -28.86 0.94
N LEU A 397 -6.63 -28.45 2.17
CA LEU A 397 -7.38 -28.70 3.39
C LEU A 397 -8.23 -27.46 3.72
N ASP A 398 -9.47 -27.43 3.25
CA ASP A 398 -10.40 -26.32 3.51
C ASP A 398 -11.48 -26.73 4.52
N LEU A 399 -11.32 -26.24 5.75
CA LEU A 399 -12.28 -26.39 6.85
C LEU A 399 -12.81 -25.02 7.29
N SER A 400 -12.80 -24.04 6.39
CA SER A 400 -13.27 -22.69 6.66
C SER A 400 -14.76 -22.69 7.01
N ARG A 401 -15.15 -21.84 7.95
CA ARG A 401 -16.55 -21.64 8.38
C ARG A 401 -17.23 -22.91 8.94
N THR A 402 -16.46 -23.90 9.38
CA THR A 402 -16.95 -25.08 10.11
C THR A 402 -17.26 -24.75 11.58
N GLN A 403 -18.02 -25.62 12.25
CA GLN A 403 -18.27 -25.56 13.71
C GLN A 403 -17.24 -26.36 14.52
N LEU A 404 -16.09 -26.69 13.92
CA LEU A 404 -15.01 -27.40 14.61
C LEU A 404 -14.57 -26.60 15.83
N THR A 405 -14.45 -27.28 16.96
CA THR A 405 -13.92 -26.71 18.22
C THR A 405 -12.45 -27.03 18.41
N ALA A 406 -11.98 -28.12 17.79
CA ALA A 406 -10.58 -28.53 17.74
C ALA A 406 -10.29 -29.26 16.41
N LEU A 407 -9.04 -29.21 15.96
CA LEU A 407 -8.53 -30.01 14.84
C LEU A 407 -7.31 -30.81 15.30
N ALA A 408 -7.36 -32.14 15.18
CA ALA A 408 -6.24 -33.02 15.49
C ALA A 408 -5.94 -33.94 14.30
N LEU A 409 -4.77 -33.77 13.69
CA LEU A 409 -4.27 -34.62 12.59
C LEU A 409 -2.84 -35.06 12.93
N PRO A 410 -2.67 -36.00 13.89
CA PRO A 410 -1.39 -36.28 14.53
C PRO A 410 -0.31 -36.83 13.58
N SER A 411 -0.71 -37.46 12.49
CA SER A 411 0.18 -38.09 11.51
C SER A 411 0.42 -37.23 10.25
N LEU A 412 -0.27 -36.08 10.11
CA LEU A 412 -0.25 -35.29 8.89
C LEU A 412 1.10 -34.59 8.74
N ALA A 413 1.88 -34.99 7.73
CA ALA A 413 3.21 -34.47 7.46
C ALA A 413 3.20 -33.36 6.40
N THR A 414 2.37 -33.48 5.36
CA THR A 414 2.39 -32.53 4.23
C THR A 414 0.99 -32.15 3.77
N VAL A 415 0.83 -30.88 3.41
CA VAL A 415 -0.30 -30.39 2.61
C VAL A 415 0.28 -29.60 1.43
N SER A 416 0.15 -30.11 0.20
CA SER A 416 0.73 -29.44 -0.98
C SER A 416 -0.01 -28.15 -1.36
N GLY A 417 -1.29 -28.03 -0.99
CA GLY A 417 -2.11 -26.84 -1.19
C GLY A 417 -2.17 -25.91 0.01
N ILE A 418 -3.39 -25.50 0.36
CA ILE A 418 -3.71 -24.51 1.40
C ILE A 418 -4.25 -25.28 2.61
N ILE A 419 -3.89 -24.85 3.82
CA ILE A 419 -4.64 -25.17 5.03
C ILE A 419 -5.46 -23.94 5.42
N SER A 420 -6.79 -24.04 5.36
CA SER A 420 -7.69 -22.94 5.72
C SER A 420 -8.65 -23.36 6.82
N LEU A 421 -8.52 -22.71 7.99
CA LEU A 421 -9.45 -22.79 9.12
C LEU A 421 -10.17 -21.46 9.34
N GLN A 422 -10.30 -20.65 8.29
CA GLN A 422 -10.81 -19.29 8.40
C GLN A 422 -12.22 -19.26 9.00
N ALA A 423 -12.43 -18.35 9.97
CA ALA A 423 -13.73 -18.10 10.59
C ALA A 423 -14.37 -19.35 11.21
N THR A 424 -13.59 -20.11 11.98
CA THR A 424 -14.04 -21.32 12.70
C THR A 424 -14.10 -21.08 14.20
N SER A 425 -14.78 -21.98 14.93
CA SER A 425 -14.82 -21.98 16.40
C SER A 425 -13.62 -22.71 17.02
N VAL A 426 -12.54 -22.96 16.26
CA VAL A 426 -11.40 -23.78 16.67
C VAL A 426 -10.61 -23.07 17.76
N THR A 427 -10.41 -23.77 18.88
CA THR A 427 -9.63 -23.30 20.05
C THR A 427 -8.30 -24.02 20.19
N ALA A 428 -8.14 -25.19 19.54
CA ALA A 428 -6.92 -25.99 19.57
C ALA A 428 -6.65 -26.64 18.20
N ILE A 429 -5.39 -26.59 17.77
CA ILE A 429 -4.87 -27.24 16.57
C ILE A 429 -3.72 -28.14 17.01
N ASP A 430 -3.80 -29.43 16.70
CA ASP A 430 -2.79 -30.43 17.00
C ASP A 430 -2.27 -31.06 15.69
N LEU A 431 -1.14 -30.55 15.21
CA LEU A 431 -0.48 -30.93 13.95
C LEU A 431 1.03 -31.19 14.19
N PRO A 432 1.41 -32.12 15.07
CA PRO A 432 2.78 -32.26 15.58
C PRO A 432 3.76 -32.78 14.52
N ALA A 433 3.27 -33.51 13.51
CA ALA A 433 4.07 -34.08 12.43
C ALA A 433 4.17 -33.17 11.19
N LEU A 434 3.43 -32.05 11.14
CA LEU A 434 3.32 -31.21 9.96
C LEU A 434 4.67 -30.53 9.65
N GLN A 435 5.22 -30.82 8.48
CA GLN A 435 6.52 -30.35 8.00
C GLN A 435 6.40 -29.27 6.92
N GLU A 436 5.39 -29.38 6.05
CA GLU A 436 5.23 -28.49 4.89
C GLU A 436 3.76 -28.15 4.60
N VAL A 437 3.53 -26.86 4.31
CA VAL A 437 2.33 -26.34 3.65
C VAL A 437 2.78 -25.71 2.33
N GLY A 438 2.36 -26.27 1.19
CA GLY A 438 2.86 -25.87 -0.12
C GLY A 438 2.34 -24.50 -0.61
N GLN A 439 1.25 -23.99 -0.03
CA GLN A 439 0.73 -22.64 -0.28
C GLN A 439 0.51 -21.88 1.04
N ASP A 440 -0.74 -21.58 1.40
CA ASP A 440 -1.10 -20.72 2.53
C ASP A 440 -1.50 -21.52 3.77
N LEU A 441 -1.06 -21.06 4.94
CA LEU A 441 -1.60 -21.46 6.23
C LEU A 441 -2.48 -20.31 6.75
N ASN A 442 -3.79 -20.44 6.54
CA ASN A 442 -4.80 -19.43 6.86
C ASN A 442 -5.59 -19.85 8.11
N LEU A 443 -5.28 -19.21 9.23
CA LEU A 443 -5.88 -19.38 10.55
C LEU A 443 -6.57 -18.10 11.03
N ARG A 444 -7.05 -17.28 10.09
CA ARG A 444 -7.75 -16.03 10.40
C ARG A 444 -9.08 -16.27 11.07
N ASP A 445 -9.42 -15.39 12.01
CA ASP A 445 -10.70 -15.39 12.71
C ASP A 445 -10.96 -16.75 13.41
N THR A 446 -9.90 -17.35 13.95
CA THR A 446 -9.94 -18.53 14.82
C THR A 446 -9.86 -18.11 16.30
N PHE A 447 -10.15 -19.03 17.21
CA PHE A 447 -10.07 -18.81 18.66
C PHE A 447 -8.88 -19.52 19.31
N ILE A 448 -7.86 -19.88 18.52
CA ILE A 448 -6.66 -20.53 19.03
C ILE A 448 -5.90 -19.57 19.94
N THR A 449 -5.53 -20.06 21.12
CA THR A 449 -4.68 -19.31 22.05
C THR A 449 -3.19 -19.55 21.80
N THR A 450 -2.86 -20.71 21.22
CA THR A 450 -1.50 -21.08 20.85
C THR A 450 -1.51 -21.69 19.46
N LEU A 451 -0.58 -21.25 18.61
CA LEU A 451 -0.23 -21.93 17.37
C LEU A 451 1.06 -22.73 17.61
N ASP A 452 0.95 -24.05 17.82
CA ASP A 452 2.09 -24.92 18.07
C ASP A 452 2.34 -25.86 16.89
N LEU A 453 3.42 -25.62 16.15
CA LEU A 453 3.80 -26.34 14.93
C LEU A 453 5.30 -26.71 14.99
N PRO A 454 5.69 -27.65 15.89
CA PRO A 454 7.09 -27.90 16.24
C PRO A 454 7.93 -28.47 15.09
N SER A 455 7.29 -29.19 14.16
CA SER A 455 7.97 -29.82 13.01
C SER A 455 7.90 -29.02 11.72
N LEU A 456 7.17 -27.89 11.70
CA LEU A 456 6.91 -27.14 10.47
C LEU A 456 8.18 -26.43 10.03
N THR A 457 8.63 -26.72 8.81
CA THR A 457 9.87 -26.15 8.24
C THR A 457 9.61 -25.17 7.11
N ARG A 458 8.47 -25.29 6.41
CA ARG A 458 8.19 -24.56 5.18
C ARG A 458 6.71 -24.21 5.01
N ILE A 459 6.47 -22.95 4.62
CA ILE A 459 5.20 -22.46 4.07
C ILE A 459 5.49 -21.86 2.69
N GLY A 460 4.82 -22.34 1.64
CA GLY A 460 5.10 -21.92 0.28
C GLY A 460 4.72 -20.47 -0.02
N ARG A 461 3.68 -19.95 0.65
CA ARG A 461 3.17 -18.59 0.47
C ARG A 461 2.93 -17.87 1.81
N HIS A 462 1.69 -17.75 2.28
CA HIS A 462 1.36 -16.86 3.39
C HIS A 462 1.11 -17.62 4.71
N LEU A 463 1.55 -17.05 5.83
CA LEU A 463 1.11 -17.40 7.17
C LEU A 463 0.21 -16.28 7.70
N GLU A 464 -1.08 -16.58 7.90
CA GLU A 464 -2.06 -15.63 8.42
C GLU A 464 -2.72 -16.20 9.66
N ALA A 465 -2.59 -15.52 10.81
CA ALA A 465 -3.22 -15.97 12.06
C ALA A 465 -3.66 -14.79 12.94
N GLY A 466 -4.67 -15.04 13.76
CA GLY A 466 -5.27 -14.04 14.65
C GLY A 466 -6.61 -13.52 14.17
N THR A 467 -7.10 -12.45 14.79
CA THR A 467 -8.49 -11.99 14.64
C THR A 467 -8.54 -10.72 13.81
N PHE A 468 -9.18 -10.79 12.64
CA PHE A 468 -9.32 -9.70 11.68
C PHE A 468 -10.72 -9.07 11.68
N MET A 469 -11.67 -9.68 12.38
CA MET A 469 -12.99 -9.09 12.62
C MET A 469 -12.96 -8.02 13.74
N PRO A 470 -13.60 -6.85 13.55
CA PRO A 470 -13.51 -5.72 14.48
C PRO A 470 -14.24 -5.93 15.83
N PHE A 471 -15.10 -6.94 15.94
CA PHE A 471 -15.93 -7.19 17.13
C PHE A 471 -15.46 -8.38 17.98
N GLN A 472 -14.39 -9.06 17.57
CA GLN A 472 -13.83 -10.19 18.31
C GLN A 472 -12.52 -9.77 18.97
N GLN A 473 -12.31 -10.18 20.22
CA GLN A 473 -11.04 -9.94 20.89
C GLN A 473 -9.98 -10.93 20.39
N PRO A 474 -8.78 -10.48 20.01
CA PRO A 474 -7.71 -11.37 19.65
C PRO A 474 -7.27 -12.22 20.85
N VAL A 475 -7.20 -13.54 20.67
CA VAL A 475 -6.87 -14.51 21.73
C VAL A 475 -5.54 -15.23 21.53
N LEU A 476 -4.90 -15.10 20.37
CA LEU A 476 -3.63 -15.77 20.05
C LEU A 476 -2.50 -15.19 20.93
N ALA A 477 -2.06 -15.96 21.91
CA ALA A 477 -1.09 -15.59 22.92
C ALA A 477 0.33 -16.08 22.63
N ALA A 478 0.48 -17.16 21.85
CA ALA A 478 1.77 -17.75 21.52
C ALA A 478 1.83 -18.31 20.09
N VAL A 479 2.96 -18.12 19.40
CA VAL A 479 3.30 -18.78 18.14
C VAL A 479 4.60 -19.56 18.34
N ASN A 480 4.52 -20.88 18.27
CA ASN A 480 5.64 -21.80 18.44
C ASN A 480 5.92 -22.49 17.10
N ALA A 481 6.80 -21.90 16.29
CA ALA A 481 7.20 -22.44 14.99
C ALA A 481 8.73 -22.38 14.84
N GLY A 482 9.46 -22.81 15.88
CA GLY A 482 10.92 -22.69 15.98
C GLY A 482 11.71 -23.47 14.93
N SER A 483 11.08 -24.40 14.21
CA SER A 483 11.68 -25.14 13.09
C SER A 483 11.42 -24.49 11.73
N LEU A 484 10.60 -23.43 11.66
CA LEU A 484 10.20 -22.79 10.42
C LEU A 484 11.39 -22.03 9.83
N THR A 485 11.83 -22.44 8.64
CA THR A 485 12.99 -21.85 7.96
C THR A 485 12.61 -21.00 6.75
N PHE A 486 11.44 -21.24 6.16
CA PHE A 486 11.04 -20.64 4.90
C PHE A 486 9.55 -20.27 4.89
N VAL A 487 9.27 -19.01 4.53
CA VAL A 487 7.94 -18.53 4.14
C VAL A 487 8.08 -17.78 2.81
N GLY A 488 7.43 -18.26 1.75
CA GLY A 488 7.59 -17.66 0.41
C GLY A 488 6.87 -16.34 0.21
N GLY A 489 5.90 -16.02 1.06
CA GLY A 489 5.07 -14.82 1.01
C GLY A 489 5.13 -14.03 2.32
N ASN A 490 3.97 -13.71 2.87
CA ASN A 490 3.84 -12.79 4.01
C ASN A 490 3.64 -13.56 5.32
N ILE A 491 4.11 -12.99 6.43
CA ILE A 491 3.64 -13.35 7.76
C ILE A 491 2.79 -12.19 8.27
N VAL A 492 1.50 -12.45 8.46
CA VAL A 492 0.52 -11.48 8.95
C VAL A 492 -0.12 -12.03 10.22
N LEU A 493 0.20 -11.40 11.35
CA LEU A 493 -0.30 -11.79 12.66
C LEU A 493 -1.05 -10.62 13.27
N LEU A 494 -2.31 -10.84 13.65
CA LEU A 494 -3.14 -9.79 14.26
C LEU A 494 -3.60 -10.25 15.64
N SER A 495 -2.83 -9.89 16.68
CA SER A 495 -3.16 -10.24 18.06
C SER A 495 -2.57 -9.34 19.13
N THR A 496 -3.47 -8.79 19.98
CA THR A 496 -3.17 -8.05 21.22
C THR A 496 -2.76 -8.91 22.39
N ALA A 497 -3.07 -10.20 22.35
CA ALA A 497 -2.72 -11.15 23.39
C ALA A 497 -1.32 -11.76 23.21
N LEU A 498 -0.64 -11.53 22.06
CA LEU A 498 0.61 -12.21 21.75
C LEU A 498 1.72 -11.81 22.73
N THR A 499 2.25 -12.78 23.47
CA THR A 499 3.31 -12.61 24.49
C THR A 499 4.60 -13.33 24.11
N SER A 500 4.53 -14.35 23.24
CA SER A 500 5.68 -15.11 22.77
C SER A 500 5.54 -15.44 21.28
N MET A 501 6.68 -15.44 20.59
CA MET A 501 6.78 -15.75 19.17
C MET A 501 8.15 -16.39 18.90
N GLU A 502 8.16 -17.67 18.60
CA GLU A 502 9.38 -18.44 18.29
C GLU A 502 9.51 -18.61 16.77
N LEU A 503 10.28 -17.71 16.14
CA LEU A 503 10.60 -17.71 14.70
C LEU A 503 12.11 -17.58 14.44
N SER A 504 12.94 -17.92 15.43
CA SER A 504 14.39 -17.66 15.41
C SER A 504 15.16 -18.42 14.32
N SER A 505 14.60 -19.50 13.76
CA SER A 505 15.16 -20.26 12.63
C SER A 505 14.73 -19.77 11.25
N LEU A 506 13.84 -18.77 11.17
CA LEU A 506 13.33 -18.26 9.89
C LEU A 506 14.47 -17.63 9.08
N ALA A 507 14.89 -18.30 8.02
CA ALA A 507 16.03 -17.89 7.19
C ALA A 507 15.62 -17.04 5.99
N HIS A 508 14.41 -17.30 5.45
CA HIS A 508 13.86 -16.63 4.28
C HIS A 508 12.40 -16.25 4.48
N LEU A 509 12.09 -14.97 4.21
CA LEU A 509 10.73 -14.45 4.11
C LEU A 509 10.59 -13.66 2.80
N GLY A 510 9.86 -14.22 1.83
CA GLY A 510 9.75 -13.64 0.49
C GLY A 510 8.94 -12.35 0.41
N GLY A 511 8.07 -12.11 1.40
CA GLY A 511 7.17 -10.96 1.47
C GLY A 511 7.38 -10.09 2.70
N ARG A 512 6.27 -9.58 3.24
CA ARG A 512 6.24 -8.66 4.38
C ARG A 512 6.12 -9.41 5.70
N PHE A 513 6.83 -8.90 6.72
CA PHE A 513 6.57 -9.24 8.12
C PHE A 513 5.75 -8.10 8.72
N GLU A 514 4.44 -8.34 8.90
CA GLU A 514 3.49 -7.35 9.41
C GLU A 514 2.69 -7.88 10.60
N PRO A 515 3.33 -8.04 11.75
CA PRO A 515 2.60 -8.28 12.97
C PRO A 515 1.97 -6.98 13.44
N SER A 516 0.67 -7.01 13.70
CA SER A 516 -0.10 -5.85 14.12
C SER A 516 -0.82 -6.13 15.43
N GLY A 517 -0.91 -5.08 16.24
CA GLY A 517 -1.52 -5.15 17.56
C GLY A 517 -0.71 -5.96 18.58
N LEU A 518 0.62 -6.12 18.46
CA LEU A 518 1.44 -6.90 19.42
C LEU A 518 1.63 -6.24 20.80
N GLY A 519 0.54 -5.85 21.45
CA GLY A 519 0.55 -5.07 22.69
C GLY A 519 1.18 -5.76 23.91
N SER A 520 1.47 -7.06 23.84
CA SER A 520 2.05 -7.82 24.96
C SER A 520 3.40 -8.47 24.64
N LEU A 521 3.89 -8.39 23.39
CA LEU A 521 5.14 -9.01 22.98
C LEU A 521 6.32 -8.12 23.38
N THR A 522 7.29 -8.66 24.10
CA THR A 522 8.41 -7.88 24.66
C THR A 522 9.71 -7.96 23.85
N ALA A 523 9.89 -9.02 23.05
CA ALA A 523 11.05 -9.23 22.20
C ALA A 523 10.63 -9.90 20.89
N LEU A 524 11.31 -9.52 19.80
CA LEU A 524 11.16 -10.15 18.49
C LEU A 524 12.53 -10.68 18.04
N ASP A 525 12.64 -11.99 17.90
CA ASP A 525 13.89 -12.66 17.51
C ASP A 525 13.75 -13.34 16.14
N LEU A 526 14.37 -12.74 15.14
CA LEU A 526 14.47 -13.20 13.75
C LEU A 526 15.94 -13.34 13.35
N ARG A 527 16.81 -13.74 14.28
CA ARG A 527 18.28 -13.74 14.12
C ARG A 527 18.81 -14.50 12.90
N SER A 528 18.08 -15.48 12.37
CA SER A 528 18.51 -16.28 11.21
C SER A 528 18.07 -15.68 9.88
N LEU A 529 17.23 -14.64 9.89
CA LEU A 529 16.66 -14.06 8.68
C LEU A 529 17.75 -13.36 7.88
N THR A 530 17.95 -13.77 6.62
CA THR A 530 19.04 -13.26 5.76
C THR A 530 18.56 -12.21 4.76
N ALA A 531 17.31 -12.31 4.32
CA ALA A 531 16.65 -11.37 3.42
C ALA A 531 15.14 -11.32 3.66
N ILE A 532 14.54 -10.14 3.43
CA ILE A 532 13.09 -9.89 3.50
C ILE A 532 12.69 -8.79 2.53
N SER A 533 11.42 -8.76 2.11
CA SER A 533 10.88 -7.63 1.36
C SER A 533 10.64 -6.41 2.26
N ASN A 534 9.78 -6.52 3.27
CA ASN A 534 9.44 -5.41 4.17
C ASN A 534 9.38 -5.89 5.62
N LEU A 535 10.01 -5.15 6.53
CA LEU A 535 9.87 -5.35 7.97
C LEU A 535 9.15 -4.14 8.56
N GLN A 536 7.91 -4.34 9.01
CA GLN A 536 7.09 -3.27 9.58
C GLN A 536 6.60 -3.64 10.98
N LEU A 537 6.91 -2.78 11.95
CA LEU A 537 6.48 -2.91 13.35
C LEU A 537 5.58 -1.73 13.71
N THR A 538 4.33 -2.02 14.12
CA THR A 538 3.36 -0.97 14.48
C THR A 538 2.63 -1.30 15.77
N GLY A 539 2.60 -0.34 16.71
CA GLY A 539 1.76 -0.43 17.92
C GLY A 539 2.07 -1.63 18.80
N THR A 540 3.37 -1.90 19.03
CA THR A 540 3.85 -3.05 19.81
C THR A 540 4.56 -2.58 21.08
N GLN A 541 4.63 -3.44 22.09
CA GLN A 541 5.43 -3.20 23.31
C GLN A 541 6.83 -3.83 23.25
N VAL A 542 7.28 -4.17 22.03
CA VAL A 542 8.58 -4.81 21.82
C VAL A 542 9.69 -3.86 22.27
N THR A 543 10.59 -4.39 23.11
CA THR A 543 11.74 -3.66 23.65
C THR A 543 13.03 -3.93 22.89
N SER A 544 13.12 -5.09 22.23
CA SER A 544 14.29 -5.50 21.44
C SER A 544 13.87 -6.24 20.17
N VAL A 545 14.53 -5.91 19.06
CA VAL A 545 14.39 -6.61 17.78
C VAL A 545 15.76 -7.17 17.39
N ASN A 546 15.86 -8.48 17.19
CA ASN A 546 17.08 -9.14 16.75
C ASN A 546 16.92 -9.62 15.30
N ILE A 547 17.64 -8.97 14.38
CA ILE A 547 17.75 -9.28 12.95
C ILE A 547 19.23 -9.31 12.55
N ALA A 548 20.09 -9.83 13.44
CA ALA A 548 21.55 -9.69 13.34
C ALA A 548 22.16 -10.27 12.05
N SER A 549 21.53 -11.28 11.43
CA SER A 549 22.00 -11.89 10.16
C SER A 549 21.38 -11.28 8.91
N LEU A 550 20.47 -10.31 9.06
CA LEU A 550 19.75 -9.72 7.93
C LEU A 550 20.71 -8.83 7.14
N THR A 551 20.93 -9.18 5.87
CA THR A 551 21.86 -8.44 4.99
C THR A 551 21.14 -7.48 4.07
N ASN A 552 19.92 -7.83 3.63
CA ASN A 552 19.19 -7.07 2.62
C ASN A 552 17.69 -7.00 2.95
N ILE A 553 17.15 -5.79 2.92
CA ILE A 553 15.72 -5.52 2.90
C ILE A 553 15.40 -4.91 1.53
N THR A 554 14.65 -5.60 0.66
CA THR A 554 14.42 -5.08 -0.71
C THR A 554 13.44 -3.91 -0.75
N GLY A 555 12.58 -3.78 0.27
CA GLY A 555 11.64 -2.70 0.50
C GLY A 555 12.01 -1.91 1.75
N ASN A 556 11.07 -1.75 2.68
CA ASN A 556 11.21 -0.83 3.81
C ASN A 556 11.59 -1.53 5.13
N LEU A 557 12.36 -0.82 5.96
CA LEU A 557 12.53 -1.10 7.39
C LEU A 557 11.78 -0.02 8.19
N GLN A 558 10.68 -0.39 8.83
CA GLN A 558 9.77 0.57 9.46
C GLN A 558 9.38 0.17 10.89
N ALA A 559 9.51 1.12 11.82
CA ALA A 559 8.95 1.02 13.16
C ALA A 559 8.16 2.30 13.47
N PHE A 560 6.86 2.15 13.75
CA PHE A 560 5.96 3.26 14.08
C PHE A 560 5.21 3.02 15.39
N GLY A 561 5.32 3.95 16.32
CA GLY A 561 4.59 3.88 17.59
C GLY A 561 5.03 2.70 18.46
N VAL A 562 6.31 2.34 18.38
CA VAL A 562 6.92 1.28 19.19
C VAL A 562 7.72 1.92 20.31
N THR A 563 7.02 2.60 21.22
CA THR A 563 7.63 3.45 22.26
C THR A 563 8.50 2.68 23.25
N GLY A 564 8.25 1.37 23.42
CA GLY A 564 9.06 0.49 24.25
C GLY A 564 10.39 0.05 23.62
N LEU A 565 10.59 0.25 22.31
CA LEU A 565 11.75 -0.26 21.57
C LEU A 565 13.02 0.48 21.97
N THR A 566 13.94 -0.20 22.66
CA THR A 566 15.22 0.39 23.10
C THR A 566 16.41 -0.10 22.28
N THR A 567 16.29 -1.25 21.59
CA THR A 567 17.39 -1.83 20.81
C THR A 567 16.90 -2.50 19.52
N ILE A 568 17.67 -2.34 18.45
CA ILE A 568 17.57 -3.10 17.19
C ILE A 568 18.96 -3.61 16.86
N ASP A 569 19.16 -4.93 16.81
CA ASP A 569 20.39 -5.55 16.30
C ASP A 569 20.20 -5.89 14.82
N ALA A 570 20.73 -5.03 13.95
CA ALA A 570 20.83 -5.25 12.50
C ALA A 570 22.29 -5.17 12.05
N SER A 571 23.18 -5.82 12.79
CA SER A 571 24.64 -5.70 12.63
C SER A 571 25.19 -6.17 11.27
N ALA A 572 24.46 -7.03 10.55
CA ALA A 572 24.81 -7.46 9.19
C ALA A 572 24.13 -6.66 8.06
N LEU A 573 23.26 -5.70 8.36
CA LEU A 573 22.44 -5.03 7.35
C LEU A 573 23.29 -4.16 6.43
N GLU A 574 23.25 -4.46 5.13
CA GLU A 574 24.03 -3.76 4.08
C GLU A 574 23.15 -2.85 3.22
N VAL A 575 21.91 -3.24 2.93
CA VAL A 575 21.03 -2.48 2.02
C VAL A 575 19.59 -2.44 2.54
N VAL A 576 18.98 -1.25 2.45
CA VAL A 576 17.52 -1.07 2.49
C VAL A 576 17.09 -0.49 1.13
N GLY A 577 16.34 -1.26 0.34
CA GLY A 577 15.96 -0.88 -1.02
C GLY A 577 14.89 0.22 -1.09
N GLY A 578 14.09 0.38 -0.03
CA GLY A 578 13.13 1.45 0.16
C GLY A 578 13.52 2.37 1.31
N ASN A 579 12.57 2.68 2.19
CA ASN A 579 12.73 3.62 3.30
C ASN A 579 13.21 2.95 4.58
N LEU A 580 14.10 3.64 5.30
CA LEU A 580 14.44 3.37 6.69
C LEU A 580 13.70 4.38 7.57
N VAL A 581 12.65 3.94 8.26
CA VAL A 581 11.83 4.82 9.11
C VAL A 581 11.75 4.28 10.54
N LEU A 582 12.32 5.02 11.49
CA LEU A 582 12.18 4.73 12.93
C LEU A 582 11.49 5.93 13.57
N SER A 583 10.21 5.78 13.88
CA SER A 583 9.37 6.86 14.37
C SER A 583 8.59 6.49 15.64
N ASN A 584 8.55 7.41 16.60
CA ASN A 584 7.89 7.20 17.89
C ASN A 584 8.44 5.96 18.63
N THR A 585 9.76 5.90 18.79
CA THR A 585 10.47 4.78 19.44
C THR A 585 11.20 5.23 20.70
N GLY A 586 11.43 4.31 21.63
CA GLY A 586 12.25 4.52 22.84
C GLY A 586 13.76 4.33 22.65
N LEU A 587 14.24 4.31 21.41
CA LEU A 587 15.64 4.01 21.06
C LEU A 587 16.57 5.04 21.68
N THR A 588 17.66 4.58 22.28
CA THR A 588 18.73 5.44 22.83
C THR A 588 19.91 5.60 21.88
N GLY A 589 20.09 4.62 20.98
CA GLY A 589 21.08 4.63 19.92
C GLY A 589 20.65 3.73 18.76
N VAL A 590 21.08 4.08 17.54
CA VAL A 590 20.88 3.27 16.34
C VAL A 590 22.20 3.11 15.61
N ALA A 591 22.63 1.86 15.40
CA ALA A 591 23.91 1.57 14.75
C ALA A 591 23.73 0.46 13.71
N PHE A 592 23.95 0.79 12.44
CA PHE A 592 23.95 -0.16 11.33
C PHE A 592 25.34 -0.11 10.66
N PRO A 593 26.35 -0.82 11.21
CA PRO A 593 27.75 -0.61 10.88
C PRO A 593 28.11 -1.01 9.44
N LYS A 594 27.30 -1.85 8.80
CA LYS A 594 27.51 -2.31 7.42
C LYS A 594 26.57 -1.68 6.40
N LEU A 595 25.63 -0.82 6.82
CA LEU A 595 24.64 -0.26 5.92
C LEU A 595 25.34 0.65 4.90
N VAL A 596 25.29 0.28 3.62
CA VAL A 596 25.94 0.96 2.51
C VAL A 596 24.98 1.91 1.78
N SER A 597 23.71 1.51 1.63
CA SER A 597 22.75 2.28 0.82
C SER A 597 21.33 2.19 1.37
N VAL A 598 20.61 3.31 1.27
CA VAL A 598 19.15 3.39 1.44
C VAL A 598 18.54 3.91 0.15
N GLY A 599 17.65 3.13 -0.47
CA GLY A 599 17.07 3.42 -1.78
C GLY A 599 15.94 4.46 -1.76
N GLY A 600 15.39 4.76 -0.58
CA GLY A 600 14.48 5.88 -0.34
C GLY A 600 14.98 6.78 0.80
N ASP A 601 14.09 7.09 1.74
CA ASP A 601 14.35 8.05 2.83
C ASP A 601 14.95 7.38 4.07
N VAL A 602 15.79 8.13 4.79
CA VAL A 602 16.18 7.86 6.17
C VAL A 602 15.44 8.83 7.07
N ARG A 603 14.41 8.36 7.77
CA ARG A 603 13.59 9.18 8.68
C ARG A 603 13.67 8.65 10.11
N LEU A 604 14.23 9.46 11.01
CA LEU A 604 14.32 9.22 12.44
C LEU A 604 13.52 10.28 13.18
N ALA A 605 12.24 10.05 13.44
CA ALA A 605 11.32 11.08 13.90
C ALA A 605 10.70 10.77 15.26
N SER A 606 10.48 11.81 16.08
CA SER A 606 9.84 11.65 17.40
C SER A 606 10.53 10.58 18.25
N THR A 607 11.85 10.63 18.31
CA THR A 607 12.71 9.70 19.07
C THR A 607 13.41 10.44 20.23
N PRO A 608 12.69 10.87 21.27
CA PRO A 608 13.19 11.85 22.24
C PRO A 608 14.37 11.35 23.09
N SER A 609 14.57 10.03 23.18
CA SER A 609 15.68 9.40 23.92
C SER A 609 16.92 9.12 23.06
N LEU A 610 16.87 9.37 21.75
CA LEU A 610 17.94 9.00 20.82
C LEU A 610 19.14 9.94 20.99
N THR A 611 20.26 9.38 21.45
CA THR A 611 21.50 10.13 21.74
C THR A 611 22.62 9.87 20.75
N SER A 612 22.53 8.79 19.96
CA SER A 612 23.57 8.40 19.00
C SER A 612 22.99 7.74 17.75
N ILE A 613 23.55 8.10 16.59
CA ILE A 613 23.28 7.45 15.29
C ILE A 613 24.65 7.12 14.70
N ALA A 614 24.85 5.88 14.25
CA ALA A 614 26.11 5.42 13.66
C ALA A 614 25.86 4.62 12.39
N PHE A 615 26.06 5.26 11.24
CA PHE A 615 26.02 4.64 9.91
C PHE A 615 27.37 4.80 9.18
N PRO A 616 28.47 4.22 9.72
CA PRO A 616 29.82 4.50 9.24
C PRO A 616 30.10 4.04 7.81
N ALA A 617 29.34 3.07 7.27
CA ALA A 617 29.50 2.58 5.91
C ALA A 617 28.52 3.20 4.90
N LEU A 618 27.59 4.05 5.35
CA LEU A 618 26.50 4.56 4.51
C LEU A 618 27.07 5.52 3.47
N ALA A 619 27.05 5.09 2.21
CA ALA A 619 27.63 5.82 1.09
C ALA A 619 26.59 6.67 0.34
N ALA A 620 25.33 6.22 0.31
CA ALA A 620 24.26 6.90 -0.42
C ALA A 620 22.89 6.77 0.26
N VAL A 621 22.16 7.88 0.29
CA VAL A 621 20.71 7.93 0.54
C VAL A 621 20.07 8.52 -0.71
N HIS A 622 19.15 7.79 -1.33
CA HIS A 622 18.55 8.22 -2.60
C HIS A 622 17.39 9.19 -2.42
N GLY A 623 16.74 9.20 -1.25
CA GLY A 623 15.72 10.17 -0.86
C GLY A 623 16.24 11.18 0.18
N ASP A 624 15.39 11.52 1.14
CA ASP A 624 15.65 12.49 2.21
C ASP A 624 16.37 11.86 3.41
N VAL A 625 17.15 12.66 4.12
CA VAL A 625 17.65 12.38 5.47
C VAL A 625 16.96 13.35 6.43
N ASP A 626 16.05 12.83 7.24
CA ASP A 626 15.25 13.65 8.16
C ASP A 626 15.33 13.12 9.59
N VAL A 627 16.02 13.86 10.45
CA VAL A 627 16.29 13.50 11.84
C VAL A 627 15.62 14.52 12.77
N ARG A 628 14.72 14.04 13.63
CA ARG A 628 14.06 14.80 14.69
C ARG A 628 14.15 14.04 16.02
N SER A 629 15.09 14.48 16.85
CA SER A 629 15.28 14.00 18.21
C SER A 629 15.73 15.15 19.11
N THR A 630 15.18 15.24 20.31
CA THR A 630 15.54 16.30 21.27
C THR A 630 16.85 16.01 22.03
N ALA A 631 17.31 14.76 22.05
CA ALA A 631 18.49 14.34 22.83
C ALA A 631 19.75 14.10 21.99
N LEU A 632 19.65 14.17 20.66
CA LEU A 632 20.76 13.87 19.76
C LEU A 632 21.77 15.03 19.78
N THR A 633 23.02 14.72 20.12
CA THR A 633 24.10 15.73 20.16
C THR A 633 25.01 15.70 18.96
N ASN A 634 25.10 14.57 18.24
CA ASN A 634 25.95 14.44 17.06
C ASN A 634 25.23 13.62 16.00
N LEU A 635 25.26 14.08 14.75
CA LEU A 635 24.82 13.32 13.58
C LEU A 635 26.04 12.98 12.75
N ASP A 636 26.48 11.72 12.82
CA ASP A 636 27.72 11.25 12.19
C ASP A 636 27.42 10.39 10.94
N LEU A 637 27.68 10.95 9.76
CA LEU A 637 27.47 10.35 8.44
C LEU A 637 28.77 10.41 7.61
N PRO A 638 29.87 9.82 8.10
CA PRO A 638 31.23 10.13 7.62
C PRO A 638 31.50 9.66 6.19
N SER A 639 30.78 8.63 5.72
CA SER A 639 30.98 8.01 4.41
C SER A 639 29.94 8.45 3.37
N VAL A 640 28.93 9.24 3.75
CA VAL A 640 27.85 9.63 2.84
C VAL A 640 28.43 10.53 1.77
N THR A 641 28.38 10.09 0.52
CA THR A 641 28.86 10.85 -0.64
C THR A 641 27.74 11.62 -1.33
N ARG A 642 26.51 11.10 -1.24
CA ARG A 642 25.32 11.64 -1.91
C ARG A 642 24.06 11.48 -1.06
N ILE A 643 23.30 12.57 -0.95
CA ILE A 643 21.92 12.58 -0.50
C ILE A 643 21.08 13.04 -1.70
N GLY A 644 20.13 12.21 -2.14
CA GLY A 644 19.32 12.50 -3.32
C GLY A 644 18.27 13.60 -3.08
N GLY A 645 17.77 13.72 -1.86
CA GLY A 645 16.82 14.74 -1.44
C GLY A 645 17.39 15.73 -0.41
N THR A 646 16.57 16.09 0.57
CA THR A 646 16.82 17.08 1.63
C THR A 646 17.57 16.46 2.81
N LEU A 647 18.49 17.24 3.40
CA LEU A 647 19.10 16.95 4.70
C LEU A 647 18.48 17.86 5.77
N SER A 648 17.68 17.29 6.67
CA SER A 648 16.95 18.01 7.71
C SER A 648 17.32 17.50 9.11
N ALA A 649 17.79 18.43 9.95
CA ALA A 649 18.00 18.24 11.38
C ALA A 649 17.47 19.45 12.17
N SER A 650 16.34 20.03 11.73
CA SER A 650 15.80 21.30 12.20
C SER A 650 15.06 21.25 13.54
N SER A 651 14.90 20.08 14.15
CA SER A 651 14.23 19.90 15.45
C SER A 651 15.18 19.28 16.49
N ILE A 652 16.45 19.67 16.46
CA ILE A 652 17.51 19.13 17.31
C ILE A 652 18.30 20.29 17.96
N ASP A 653 17.69 20.97 18.93
CA ASP A 653 18.33 22.11 19.63
C ASP A 653 19.64 21.73 20.34
N SER A 654 19.85 20.44 20.62
CA SER A 654 21.02 19.86 21.27
C SER A 654 22.13 19.40 20.31
N LEU A 655 21.94 19.52 18.99
CA LEU A 655 22.92 19.11 17.98
C LEU A 655 24.18 19.98 18.06
N VAL A 656 25.29 19.40 18.50
CA VAL A 656 26.60 20.07 18.62
C VAL A 656 27.40 20.00 17.33
N SER A 657 27.32 18.88 16.62
CA SER A 657 28.05 18.65 15.37
C SER A 657 27.27 17.82 14.36
N LEU A 658 27.50 18.12 13.08
CA LEU A 658 27.08 17.34 11.92
C LEU A 658 28.34 16.94 11.14
N ASN A 659 28.59 15.65 10.98
CA ASN A 659 29.68 15.15 10.15
C ASN A 659 29.14 14.61 8.82
N ILE A 660 29.37 15.37 7.75
CA ILE A 660 29.10 15.00 6.36
C ILE A 660 30.38 15.13 5.53
N ALA A 661 31.54 14.81 6.11
CA ALA A 661 32.84 15.11 5.52
C ALA A 661 33.06 14.50 4.12
N SER A 662 32.38 13.41 3.76
CA SER A 662 32.50 12.82 2.41
C SER A 662 31.42 13.29 1.42
N ALA A 663 30.46 14.10 1.87
CA ALA A 663 29.33 14.49 1.04
C ALA A 663 29.78 15.44 -0.06
N THR A 664 29.42 15.13 -1.30
CA THR A 664 29.71 15.96 -2.48
C THR A 664 28.45 16.55 -3.09
N HIS A 665 27.30 15.88 -2.90
CA HIS A 665 26.04 16.24 -3.54
C HIS A 665 24.87 16.08 -2.57
N ILE A 666 24.09 17.16 -2.40
CA ILE A 666 22.78 17.15 -1.73
C ILE A 666 21.75 17.64 -2.75
N GLY A 667 20.80 16.79 -3.13
CA GLY A 667 19.87 17.08 -4.21
C GLY A 667 18.76 18.07 -3.85
N GLY A 668 18.40 18.18 -2.57
CA GLY A 668 17.40 19.12 -2.05
C GLY A 668 18.01 20.16 -1.10
N ALA A 669 17.22 20.59 -0.12
CA ALA A 669 17.62 21.60 0.86
C ALA A 669 18.54 21.04 1.97
N VAL A 670 19.22 21.94 2.67
CA VAL A 670 19.88 21.66 3.95
C VAL A 670 19.23 22.54 5.00
N SER A 671 18.52 21.94 5.96
CA SER A 671 17.87 22.64 7.07
C SER A 671 18.42 22.19 8.40
N LEU A 672 19.26 23.04 9.01
CA LEU A 672 19.90 22.82 10.30
C LEU A 672 19.54 23.96 11.24
N ARG A 673 18.54 23.72 12.09
CA ARG A 673 18.15 24.66 13.15
C ARG A 673 18.53 24.04 14.48
N SER A 674 19.60 24.57 15.07
CA SER A 674 20.08 24.08 16.37
C SER A 674 20.82 25.17 17.14
N THR A 675 20.43 25.36 18.40
CA THR A 675 21.09 26.33 19.28
C THR A 675 22.48 25.90 19.74
N ALA A 676 22.81 24.60 19.66
CA ALA A 676 24.07 24.03 20.15
C ALA A 676 25.13 23.78 19.06
N LEU A 677 24.78 23.96 17.77
CA LEU A 677 25.67 23.65 16.65
C LEU A 677 26.89 24.57 16.65
N SER A 678 28.04 24.00 16.95
CA SER A 678 29.30 24.74 17.10
C SER A 678 30.25 24.61 15.90
N SER A 679 30.03 23.60 15.06
CA SER A 679 30.81 23.36 13.85
C SER A 679 29.91 22.85 12.74
N LEU A 680 30.07 23.42 11.55
CA LEU A 680 29.47 22.96 10.30
C LEU A 680 30.51 23.14 9.19
N ASP A 681 30.77 22.07 8.44
CA ASP A 681 31.82 22.04 7.42
C ASP A 681 31.27 21.52 6.10
N PHE A 682 31.35 22.36 5.06
CA PHE A 682 30.99 22.03 3.68
C PHE A 682 32.23 21.73 2.81
N ALA A 683 33.37 21.37 3.40
CA ALA A 683 34.66 21.19 2.71
C ALA A 683 34.59 20.46 1.37
N ASN A 684 33.78 19.41 1.26
CA ASN A 684 33.64 18.60 0.04
C ASN A 684 32.29 18.75 -0.68
N VAL A 685 31.34 19.51 -0.12
CA VAL A 685 29.99 19.64 -0.71
C VAL A 685 30.06 20.59 -1.90
N GLU A 686 29.91 20.06 -3.10
CA GLU A 686 30.05 20.84 -4.35
C GLU A 686 28.73 21.53 -4.74
N ARG A 687 27.59 20.88 -4.42
CA ARG A 687 26.26 21.34 -4.81
C ARG A 687 25.21 21.01 -3.76
N VAL A 688 24.33 21.98 -3.52
CA VAL A 688 23.04 21.81 -2.81
C VAL A 688 21.91 22.25 -3.76
N GLY A 689 20.93 21.39 -3.99
CA GLY A 689 19.83 21.66 -4.94
C GLY A 689 18.62 22.39 -4.35
N GLY A 690 18.76 22.97 -3.16
CA GLY A 690 17.70 23.72 -2.49
C GLY A 690 18.24 24.60 -1.37
N VAL A 691 17.31 25.18 -0.61
CA VAL A 691 17.57 26.21 0.41
C VAL A 691 18.64 25.76 1.42
N LEU A 692 19.51 26.70 1.81
CA LEU A 692 20.40 26.57 2.96
C LEU A 692 19.77 27.30 4.15
N ASP A 693 19.01 26.57 4.96
CA ASP A 693 18.38 27.09 6.16
C ASP A 693 19.23 26.76 7.38
N LEU A 694 19.94 27.78 7.84
CA LEU A 694 20.77 27.78 9.03
C LEU A 694 20.23 28.81 10.04
N SER A 695 18.92 29.04 10.02
CA SER A 695 18.30 29.95 10.96
C SER A 695 18.43 29.42 12.40
N ARG A 696 18.62 30.33 13.36
CA ARG A 696 18.74 30.05 14.80
C ARG A 696 19.95 29.17 15.20
N VAL A 697 21.02 29.18 14.41
CA VAL A 697 22.32 28.58 14.79
C VAL A 697 23.10 29.48 15.76
N SER A 698 22.65 29.52 17.01
CA SER A 698 23.10 30.53 17.98
C SER A 698 24.52 30.36 18.53
N THR A 699 25.16 29.20 18.36
CA THR A 699 26.51 28.91 18.87
C THR A 699 27.59 28.86 17.78
N LEU A 700 27.20 28.67 16.51
CA LEU A 700 28.12 28.66 15.39
C LEU A 700 28.74 30.06 15.24
N THR A 701 30.07 30.15 15.24
CA THR A 701 30.79 31.45 15.25
C THR A 701 31.27 31.90 13.88
N ALA A 702 31.46 30.94 12.97
CA ALA A 702 31.82 31.13 11.58
C ALA A 702 31.22 29.99 10.76
N ILE A 703 30.92 30.27 9.50
CA ILE A 703 30.51 29.27 8.52
C ILE A 703 31.54 29.24 7.38
N ASP A 704 31.97 28.04 7.02
CA ASP A 704 32.80 27.80 5.84
C ASP A 704 32.00 26.99 4.82
N PHE A 705 31.72 27.60 3.67
CA PHE A 705 31.03 26.95 2.56
C PHE A 705 31.96 26.04 1.73
N GLY A 706 33.27 26.01 2.02
CA GLY A 706 34.19 25.01 1.48
C GLY A 706 34.18 24.94 -0.05
N ALA A 707 33.93 23.76 -0.60
CA ALA A 707 33.85 23.53 -2.05
C ALA A 707 32.52 23.98 -2.70
N LEU A 708 31.56 24.49 -1.92
CA LEU A 708 30.24 24.86 -2.42
C LEU A 708 30.34 26.09 -3.30
N THR A 709 30.05 25.90 -4.59
CA THR A 709 30.11 26.98 -5.59
C THR A 709 28.75 27.60 -5.91
N SER A 710 27.67 26.84 -5.69
CA SER A 710 26.30 27.29 -5.90
C SER A 710 25.32 26.40 -5.12
N PHE A 711 24.23 27.00 -4.68
CA PHE A 711 23.04 26.29 -4.24
C PHE A 711 21.79 26.91 -4.91
N GLU A 712 20.70 26.15 -4.92
CA GLU A 712 19.39 26.63 -5.43
C GLU A 712 18.52 27.14 -4.27
N GLY A 713 17.73 28.20 -4.46
CA GLY A 713 16.98 28.85 -3.37
C GLY A 713 17.80 29.80 -2.49
N ASP A 714 17.33 29.98 -1.25
CA ASP A 714 17.75 31.02 -0.30
C ASP A 714 18.90 30.59 0.61
N LEU A 715 19.66 31.56 1.09
CA LEU A 715 20.55 31.42 2.25
C LEU A 715 19.91 32.14 3.45
N ASP A 716 19.31 31.35 4.35
CA ASP A 716 18.66 31.83 5.56
C ASP A 716 19.58 31.65 6.77
N LEU A 717 20.12 32.76 7.26
CA LEU A 717 20.96 32.89 8.47
C LEU A 717 20.24 33.72 9.55
N ARG A 718 18.90 33.76 9.53
CA ARG A 718 18.13 34.53 10.52
C ARG A 718 18.40 34.06 11.93
N ASP A 719 18.50 35.00 12.87
CA ASP A 719 18.74 34.75 14.29
C ASP A 719 20.01 33.90 14.56
N ALA A 720 20.99 33.89 13.65
CA ALA A 720 22.29 33.22 13.83
C ALA A 720 23.20 34.03 14.77
N THR A 721 22.76 34.21 16.02
CA THR A 721 23.34 35.13 17.01
C THR A 721 24.79 34.82 17.44
N GLY A 722 25.30 33.64 17.07
CA GLY A 722 26.68 33.23 17.30
C GLY A 722 27.67 33.75 16.26
N LEU A 723 27.21 33.96 15.01
CA LEU A 723 28.08 34.26 13.88
C LEU A 723 28.74 35.62 14.03
N THR A 724 30.06 35.66 13.82
CA THR A 724 30.87 36.89 13.90
C THR A 724 31.22 37.46 12.53
N SER A 725 31.20 36.63 11.51
CA SER A 725 31.41 36.97 10.11
C SER A 725 30.71 35.94 9.22
N VAL A 726 30.38 36.34 8.00
CA VAL A 726 29.84 35.45 6.96
C VAL A 726 30.74 35.57 5.74
N ASN A 727 31.33 34.44 5.33
CA ASN A 727 32.24 34.38 4.18
C ASN A 727 31.59 33.62 3.03
N LEU A 728 31.22 34.33 1.96
CA LEU A 728 30.59 33.78 0.76
C LEU A 728 31.60 33.60 -0.39
N ALA A 729 32.91 33.66 -0.13
CA ALA A 729 33.91 33.80 -1.19
C ALA A 729 34.01 32.64 -2.18
N ASN A 730 33.59 31.44 -1.79
CA ASN A 730 33.55 30.27 -2.68
C ASN A 730 32.27 30.20 -3.54
N LEU A 731 31.24 30.96 -3.19
CA LEU A 731 29.98 30.99 -3.91
C LEU A 731 30.07 31.93 -5.12
N ARG A 732 29.54 31.47 -6.25
CA ARG A 732 29.41 32.28 -7.48
C ARG A 732 28.08 33.02 -7.55
N THR A 733 27.02 32.36 -7.06
CA THR A 733 25.63 32.86 -7.10
C THR A 733 24.86 32.38 -5.88
N VAL A 734 24.01 33.25 -5.34
CA VAL A 734 22.89 32.89 -4.47
C VAL A 734 21.64 33.01 -5.33
N THR A 735 20.90 31.93 -5.58
CA THR A 735 19.80 31.98 -6.57
C THR A 735 18.50 32.58 -6.03
N GLY A 736 18.32 32.60 -4.71
CA GLY A 736 17.20 33.25 -4.03
C GLY A 736 17.68 34.36 -3.11
N ASP A 737 17.06 34.45 -1.93
CA ASP A 737 17.32 35.51 -0.94
C ASP A 737 18.60 35.27 -0.14
N LEU A 738 19.20 36.36 0.35
CA LEU A 738 20.24 36.35 1.37
C LEU A 738 19.71 37.02 2.64
N ASN A 739 19.50 36.25 3.71
CA ASN A 739 18.88 36.76 4.94
C ASN A 739 19.77 36.59 6.18
N LEU A 740 20.28 37.70 6.72
CA LEU A 740 21.09 37.78 7.94
C LEU A 740 20.35 38.50 9.10
N ARG A 741 19.02 38.58 9.06
CA ARG A 741 18.28 39.32 10.09
C ARG A 741 18.53 38.75 11.50
N GLY A 742 18.89 39.61 12.45
CA GLY A 742 19.08 39.21 13.86
C GLY A 742 20.42 38.52 14.15
N ALA A 743 21.34 38.46 13.18
CA ALA A 743 22.70 37.95 13.36
C ALA A 743 23.61 38.99 14.06
N GLY A 744 23.23 39.38 15.29
CA GLY A 744 23.73 40.56 16.00
C GLY A 744 25.24 40.66 16.28
N LYS A 745 26.02 39.61 16.03
CA LYS A 745 27.49 39.61 16.19
C LYS A 745 28.25 39.69 14.87
N VAL A 746 27.56 39.60 13.72
CA VAL A 746 28.20 39.65 12.41
C VAL A 746 28.75 41.05 12.18
N THR A 747 30.08 41.17 12.06
CA THR A 747 30.78 42.45 11.86
C THR A 747 31.17 42.72 10.42
N ALA A 748 31.20 41.67 9.60
CA ALA A 748 31.54 41.73 8.18
C ALA A 748 30.83 40.61 7.40
N VAL A 749 30.43 40.93 6.18
CA VAL A 749 29.94 39.99 5.17
C VAL A 749 30.88 40.06 3.97
N ASP A 750 31.63 39.00 3.72
CA ASP A 750 32.50 38.90 2.54
C ASP A 750 31.74 38.26 1.39
N PHE A 751 31.32 39.07 0.42
CA PHE A 751 30.66 38.58 -0.81
C PHE A 751 31.65 37.89 -1.77
N GLY A 752 32.97 38.03 -1.57
CA GLY A 752 34.03 37.40 -2.37
C GLY A 752 33.72 37.24 -3.87
N ALA A 753 33.53 36.00 -4.35
CA ALA A 753 33.28 35.71 -5.77
C ALA A 753 31.80 35.77 -6.22
N VAL A 754 30.88 36.16 -5.33
CA VAL A 754 29.46 36.25 -5.66
C VAL A 754 29.24 37.32 -6.73
N THR A 755 28.60 36.90 -7.83
CA THR A 755 28.30 37.76 -8.99
C THR A 755 26.82 38.10 -9.12
N ALA A 756 25.94 37.28 -8.56
CA ALA A 756 24.51 37.52 -8.56
C ALA A 756 23.83 36.95 -7.30
N ILE A 757 22.85 37.69 -6.80
CA ILE A 757 21.86 37.26 -5.82
C ILE A 757 20.50 37.32 -6.54
N GLY A 758 19.78 36.22 -6.61
CA GLY A 758 18.57 36.10 -7.42
C GLY A 758 17.30 36.60 -6.72
N GLY A 759 17.35 36.83 -5.41
CA GLY A 759 16.29 37.45 -4.63
C GLY A 759 16.77 38.69 -3.91
N ASP A 760 16.20 38.93 -2.73
CA ASP A 760 16.43 40.11 -1.90
C ASP A 760 17.62 39.92 -0.94
N VAL A 761 18.21 41.02 -0.51
CA VAL A 761 19.30 41.05 0.48
C VAL A 761 18.81 41.72 1.75
N THR A 762 18.70 40.94 2.83
CA THR A 762 18.37 41.46 4.16
C THR A 762 19.56 41.28 5.09
N ILE A 763 20.22 42.37 5.46
CA ILE A 763 21.26 42.41 6.50
C ILE A 763 20.78 43.39 7.54
N ARG A 764 19.98 42.91 8.49
CA ARG A 764 19.28 43.75 9.47
C ARG A 764 19.56 43.28 10.89
N ASP A 765 19.60 44.20 11.85
CA ASP A 765 19.81 43.87 13.26
C ASP A 765 21.17 43.14 13.48
N THR A 766 22.23 43.61 12.81
CA THR A 766 23.59 43.04 12.87
C THR A 766 24.61 44.05 13.45
N ALA A 767 25.89 43.66 13.51
CA ALA A 767 27.00 44.51 13.93
C ALA A 767 27.92 44.91 12.76
N VAL A 768 27.44 44.83 11.51
CA VAL A 768 28.29 45.13 10.34
C VAL A 768 28.81 46.55 10.39
N THR A 769 30.08 46.72 10.03
CA THR A 769 30.74 48.04 10.01
C THR A 769 30.83 48.66 8.62
N GLU A 770 30.90 47.79 7.61
CA GLU A 770 30.91 48.12 6.20
C GLU A 770 30.20 47.03 5.39
N ILE A 771 29.61 47.42 4.26
CA ILE A 771 29.07 46.50 3.26
C ILE A 771 29.67 46.87 1.90
N ASN A 772 30.20 45.86 1.19
CA ASN A 772 30.84 46.06 -0.10
C ASN A 772 30.39 45.00 -1.11
N PHE A 773 29.58 45.43 -2.09
CA PHE A 773 29.07 44.61 -3.19
C PHE A 773 30.03 44.56 -4.39
N LYS A 774 31.35 44.54 -4.14
CA LYS A 774 32.42 44.71 -5.14
C LYS A 774 32.19 43.95 -6.44
N ASN A 775 31.84 42.66 -6.36
CA ASN A 775 31.67 41.78 -7.50
C ASN A 775 30.21 41.42 -7.80
N VAL A 776 29.27 41.82 -6.94
CA VAL A 776 27.85 41.51 -7.10
C VAL A 776 27.29 42.43 -8.18
N ALA A 777 27.05 41.89 -9.37
CA ALA A 777 26.53 42.65 -10.50
C ALA A 777 25.00 42.78 -10.46
N ARG A 778 24.33 41.74 -9.95
CA ARG A 778 22.87 41.65 -9.91
C ARG A 778 22.37 41.23 -8.53
N ILE A 779 21.31 41.91 -8.09
CA ILE A 779 20.45 41.53 -6.95
C ILE A 779 19.02 41.52 -7.51
N GLY A 780 18.19 40.52 -7.18
CA GLY A 780 16.84 40.33 -7.71
C GLY A 780 16.71 39.33 -8.88
N GLU A 781 15.46 38.97 -9.17
CA GLU A 781 15.10 37.89 -10.10
C GLU A 781 15.41 38.25 -11.56
N THR A 782 15.54 37.22 -12.42
CA THR A 782 15.72 37.38 -13.88
C THR A 782 14.40 37.42 -14.67
N SER A 783 13.28 37.66 -14.00
CA SER A 783 11.94 37.52 -14.57
C SER A 783 11.59 38.68 -15.52
N GLY A 784 12.13 38.65 -16.75
CA GLY A 784 11.60 39.30 -17.95
C GLY A 784 11.57 40.84 -18.03
N ASP A 785 11.59 41.53 -16.90
CA ASP A 785 11.70 42.98 -16.76
C ASP A 785 13.06 43.29 -16.11
N ASP A 786 14.12 43.27 -16.92
CA ASP A 786 15.54 43.48 -16.59
C ASP A 786 15.85 44.90 -16.06
N THR A 787 14.86 45.61 -15.50
CA THR A 787 14.98 47.01 -15.07
C THR A 787 14.69 47.25 -13.59
N THR A 788 14.17 46.26 -12.86
CA THR A 788 13.92 46.37 -11.41
C THR A 788 14.84 45.38 -10.69
N GLY A 789 15.82 45.88 -9.93
CA GLY A 789 16.70 45.00 -9.13
C GLY A 789 15.95 44.28 -8.00
N GLY A 790 16.68 43.76 -7.01
CA GLY A 790 16.08 43.24 -5.78
C GLY A 790 15.94 44.32 -4.71
N GLU A 791 15.33 43.94 -3.59
CA GLU A 791 15.29 44.74 -2.36
C GLU A 791 16.58 44.56 -1.56
N ILE A 792 17.07 45.65 -0.99
CA ILE A 792 18.24 45.69 -0.13
C ILE A 792 17.84 46.39 1.16
N ASP A 793 17.70 45.62 2.24
CA ASP A 793 17.42 46.11 3.59
C ASP A 793 18.69 45.97 4.46
N LEU A 794 19.32 47.11 4.75
CA LEU A 794 20.49 47.25 5.62
C LEU A 794 20.14 47.99 6.92
N SER A 795 18.87 47.98 7.33
CA SER A 795 18.40 48.78 8.46
C SER A 795 18.85 48.21 9.81
N ASN A 796 18.76 49.01 10.88
CA ASN A 796 19.09 48.61 12.25
C ASN A 796 20.52 48.07 12.41
N ASN A 797 21.50 48.68 11.73
CA ASN A 797 22.91 48.33 11.85
C ASN A 797 23.68 49.52 12.45
N PRO A 798 23.72 49.66 13.79
CA PRO A 798 24.22 50.86 14.47
C PRO A 798 25.74 51.07 14.34
N HIS A 799 26.46 50.12 13.75
CA HIS A 799 27.90 50.21 13.50
C HIS A 799 28.23 50.39 12.01
N LEU A 800 27.24 50.32 11.11
CA LEU A 800 27.45 50.43 9.67
C LEU A 800 27.80 51.86 9.32
N THR A 801 29.02 52.09 8.85
CA THR A 801 29.53 53.45 8.53
C THR A 801 29.65 53.70 7.03
N THR A 802 29.84 52.64 6.23
CA THR A 802 30.06 52.74 4.79
C THR A 802 29.33 51.65 4.03
N VAL A 803 28.66 52.03 2.93
CA VAL A 803 28.09 51.09 1.95
C VAL A 803 28.64 51.40 0.56
N ASP A 804 29.25 50.41 -0.07
CA ASP A 804 29.74 50.48 -1.46
C ASP A 804 28.99 49.46 -2.33
N PHE A 805 28.20 49.96 -3.29
CA PHE A 805 27.42 49.13 -4.22
C PHE A 805 28.27 48.46 -5.30
N GLY A 806 29.57 48.77 -5.40
CA GLY A 806 30.49 48.00 -6.22
C GLY A 806 30.05 47.85 -7.68
N SER A 807 29.73 46.62 -8.08
CA SER A 807 29.31 46.29 -9.45
C SER A 807 27.79 46.25 -9.66
N VAL A 808 26.99 46.53 -8.63
CA VAL A 808 25.52 46.47 -8.71
C VAL A 808 25.02 47.49 -9.73
N THR A 809 24.19 47.04 -10.67
CA THR A 809 23.67 47.91 -11.75
C THR A 809 22.25 48.40 -11.53
N ALA A 810 21.44 47.67 -10.76
CA ALA A 810 20.03 47.98 -10.51
C ALA A 810 19.61 47.57 -9.10
N ILE A 811 18.70 48.34 -8.50
CA ILE A 811 18.09 48.10 -7.19
C ILE A 811 16.61 48.46 -7.31
N ARG A 812 15.71 47.62 -6.79
CA ARG A 812 14.27 47.94 -6.78
C ARG A 812 13.89 48.70 -5.53
N SER A 813 14.36 48.26 -4.36
CA SER A 813 14.09 48.93 -3.10
C SER A 813 15.36 49.00 -2.25
N LEU A 814 15.58 50.12 -1.58
CA LEU A 814 16.73 50.34 -0.71
C LEU A 814 16.27 50.92 0.63
N ALA A 815 16.62 50.26 1.72
CA ALA A 815 16.47 50.76 3.08
C ALA A 815 17.81 50.68 3.82
N ILE A 816 18.29 51.81 4.34
CA ILE A 816 19.48 51.92 5.20
C ILE A 816 19.13 52.83 6.38
N ASP A 817 18.21 52.38 7.22
CA ASP A 817 17.67 53.17 8.33
C ASP A 817 18.29 52.74 9.66
N ASP A 818 18.34 53.64 10.65
CA ASP A 818 18.88 53.38 12.00
C ASP A 818 20.33 52.85 11.97
N THR A 819 21.25 53.63 11.36
CA THR A 819 22.66 53.23 11.18
C THR A 819 23.66 54.32 11.63
N ALA A 820 24.96 54.03 11.55
CA ALA A 820 26.03 55.03 11.72
C ALA A 820 26.60 55.51 10.37
N LEU A 821 25.83 55.40 9.29
CA LEU A 821 26.31 55.57 7.92
C LEU A 821 26.79 56.99 7.70
N VAL A 822 28.06 57.17 7.34
CA VAL A 822 28.65 58.48 6.99
C VAL A 822 28.93 58.61 5.49
N GLY A 823 28.96 57.50 4.76
CA GLY A 823 29.20 57.48 3.32
C GLY A 823 28.52 56.31 2.60
N VAL A 824 27.92 56.62 1.45
CA VAL A 824 27.32 55.64 0.53
C VAL A 824 27.84 55.90 -0.89
N ASN A 825 28.19 54.83 -1.62
CA ASN A 825 28.67 54.91 -2.99
C ASN A 825 27.86 54.03 -3.94
N PHE A 826 27.02 54.65 -4.77
CA PHE A 826 26.16 53.97 -5.74
C PHE A 826 26.89 53.52 -7.00
N ARG A 827 28.07 54.08 -7.31
CA ARG A 827 28.88 53.75 -8.49
C ARG A 827 28.07 53.68 -9.80
N GLY A 828 27.73 52.47 -10.25
CA GLY A 828 27.06 52.15 -11.50
C GLY A 828 25.57 51.83 -11.35
N VAL A 829 25.00 51.93 -10.13
CA VAL A 829 23.55 51.80 -9.93
C VAL A 829 22.85 52.86 -10.77
N ALA A 830 21.95 52.41 -11.63
CA ALA A 830 21.23 53.24 -12.58
C ALA A 830 19.77 52.82 -12.66
N GLY A 831 19.00 53.52 -13.51
CA GLY A 831 17.59 53.24 -13.67
C GLY A 831 16.75 53.80 -12.52
N ARG A 832 15.67 53.11 -12.19
CA ARG A 832 14.62 53.61 -11.29
C ARG A 832 14.58 52.76 -10.04
N ILE A 833 14.44 53.40 -8.88
CA ILE A 833 14.31 52.73 -7.57
C ILE A 833 12.89 53.00 -7.06
N ASP A 834 12.15 51.96 -6.70
CA ASP A 834 10.77 52.07 -6.26
C ASP A 834 10.64 52.74 -4.90
N THR A 835 11.50 52.35 -3.95
CA THR A 835 11.56 52.96 -2.62
C THR A 835 13.00 53.16 -2.21
N PHE A 836 13.32 54.37 -1.74
CA PHE A 836 14.66 54.74 -1.31
C PHE A 836 14.59 55.37 0.07
N SER A 837 15.19 54.72 1.07
CA SER A 837 15.28 55.22 2.43
C SER A 837 16.70 55.11 2.96
N ILE A 838 17.21 56.23 3.46
CA ILE A 838 18.40 56.31 4.31
C ILE A 838 18.06 57.30 5.42
N THR A 839 17.44 56.84 6.51
CA THR A 839 17.06 57.70 7.64
C THR A 839 17.81 57.37 8.92
N ASP A 840 17.69 58.25 9.91
CA ASP A 840 18.16 58.01 11.29
C ASP A 840 19.64 57.55 11.31
N SER A 841 20.46 58.28 10.57
CA SER A 841 21.84 57.93 10.24
C SER A 841 22.77 59.14 10.36
N ALA A 842 24.06 59.00 10.00
CA ALA A 842 25.08 60.05 10.16
C ALA A 842 25.56 60.63 8.81
N LEU A 843 24.74 60.51 7.76
CA LEU A 843 25.19 60.77 6.38
C LEU A 843 25.43 62.27 6.19
N THR A 844 26.63 62.65 5.73
CA THR A 844 27.02 64.07 5.58
C THR A 844 26.85 64.62 4.17
N SER A 845 26.86 63.74 3.17
CA SER A 845 26.58 64.05 1.77
C SER A 845 26.10 62.80 1.04
N ILE A 846 25.34 62.99 -0.03
CA ILE A 846 24.88 61.90 -0.91
C ILE A 846 25.02 62.30 -2.37
N ASN A 847 25.39 61.34 -3.22
CA ASN A 847 25.48 61.51 -4.67
C ASN A 847 24.76 60.38 -5.40
N PHE A 848 23.64 60.68 -6.04
CA PHE A 848 22.80 59.70 -6.75
C PHE A 848 23.40 59.18 -8.06
N GLY A 849 24.42 59.84 -8.61
CA GLY A 849 25.13 59.36 -9.80
C GLY A 849 24.22 59.16 -11.01
N SER A 850 24.03 57.90 -11.42
CA SER A 850 23.28 57.50 -12.63
C SER A 850 21.84 57.04 -12.35
N ILE A 851 21.37 57.15 -11.11
CA ILE A 851 19.97 56.86 -10.75
C ILE A 851 19.08 57.90 -11.44
N ALA A 852 18.12 57.44 -12.24
CA ALA A 852 17.28 58.28 -13.11
C ALA A 852 15.99 58.76 -12.43
N GLY A 853 15.46 58.01 -11.47
CA GLY A 853 14.27 58.40 -10.72
C GLY A 853 13.92 57.49 -9.53
N VAL A 854 13.02 57.98 -8.67
CA VAL A 854 12.56 57.29 -7.45
C VAL A 854 11.03 57.27 -7.35
N GLY A 855 10.43 56.25 -6.73
CA GLY A 855 8.99 56.09 -6.47
C GLY A 855 8.37 55.00 -7.35
N VAL A 856 7.04 54.87 -7.50
CA VAL A 856 6.37 53.98 -8.49
C VAL A 856 5.38 54.79 -9.35
N PRO A 857 5.34 54.69 -10.70
CA PRO A 857 4.57 55.63 -11.50
C PRO A 857 3.08 55.45 -11.24
N GLY A 858 2.40 56.53 -10.88
CA GLY A 858 0.97 56.50 -10.55
C GLY A 858 0.64 55.90 -9.18
N ALA A 859 1.64 55.57 -8.36
CA ALA A 859 1.43 55.20 -6.96
C ALA A 859 1.31 56.47 -6.11
N THR A 860 0.27 56.56 -5.28
CA THR A 860 0.00 57.75 -4.45
C THR A 860 0.50 57.57 -3.02
N PHE A 861 1.65 56.93 -2.82
CA PHE A 861 2.14 56.63 -1.48
C PHE A 861 2.85 57.84 -0.86
N ASP A 862 2.59 58.04 0.43
CA ASP A 862 3.48 58.77 1.30
C ASP A 862 4.76 57.93 1.39
N LYS A 863 5.86 58.44 0.82
CA LYS A 863 7.27 58.14 1.17
C LYS A 863 8.14 57.36 0.17
N ASP A 864 8.56 58.00 -0.93
CA ASP A 864 9.37 57.35 -1.98
C ASP A 864 10.88 57.64 -1.87
N LEU A 865 11.29 58.87 -1.50
CA LEU A 865 12.69 59.24 -1.27
C LEU A 865 12.90 59.87 0.12
N HIS A 866 13.47 59.09 1.04
CA HIS A 866 13.67 59.43 2.46
C HIS A 866 15.14 59.57 2.81
N LEU A 867 15.49 60.76 3.29
CA LEU A 867 16.82 61.12 3.75
C LEU A 867 16.79 61.84 5.11
N SER A 868 15.66 61.75 5.84
CA SER A 868 15.43 62.46 7.08
C SER A 868 16.32 61.99 8.24
N ASN A 869 16.52 62.85 9.24
CA ASN A 869 17.30 62.54 10.46
C ASN A 869 18.73 62.10 10.13
N ASN A 870 19.43 62.92 9.34
CA ASN A 870 20.83 62.71 8.97
C ASN A 870 21.68 63.95 9.32
N ALA A 871 22.92 63.99 8.84
CA ALA A 871 23.84 65.12 8.99
C ALA A 871 24.13 65.81 7.64
N LEU A 872 23.22 65.72 6.65
CA LEU A 872 23.50 66.12 5.28
C LEU A 872 23.77 67.63 5.19
N THR A 873 24.89 67.98 4.57
CA THR A 873 25.26 69.37 4.22
C THR A 873 25.15 69.63 2.72
N SER A 874 25.08 68.57 1.92
CA SER A 874 24.89 68.64 0.46
C SER A 874 24.20 67.39 -0.07
N ILE A 875 23.38 67.59 -1.11
CA ILE A 875 22.76 66.53 -1.89
C ILE A 875 23.12 66.78 -3.36
N ASN A 876 23.69 65.78 -4.02
CA ASN A 876 23.90 65.79 -5.46
C ASN A 876 22.94 64.81 -6.13
N PHE A 877 21.89 65.33 -6.75
CA PHE A 877 20.87 64.55 -7.44
C PHE A 877 21.37 63.86 -8.73
N GLY A 878 22.53 64.22 -9.27
CA GLY A 878 23.10 63.53 -10.43
C GLY A 878 22.15 63.52 -11.65
N GLN A 879 21.80 62.32 -12.13
CA GLN A 879 20.84 62.10 -13.22
C GLN A 879 19.38 61.91 -12.76
N LEU A 880 19.08 62.10 -11.47
CA LEU A 880 17.73 61.97 -10.95
C LEU A 880 16.85 63.06 -11.57
N THR A 881 15.77 62.67 -12.25
CA THR A 881 14.88 63.62 -12.94
C THR A 881 13.45 63.60 -12.41
N PHE A 882 13.02 62.53 -11.73
CA PHE A 882 11.66 62.42 -11.23
C PHE A 882 11.60 61.70 -9.87
N ILE A 883 10.67 62.14 -9.02
CA ILE A 883 10.30 61.53 -7.75
C ILE A 883 8.77 61.37 -7.77
N GLU A 884 8.26 60.14 -7.86
CA GLU A 884 6.83 59.82 -8.01
C GLU A 884 6.04 59.85 -6.68
N GLY A 885 6.60 60.48 -5.64
CA GLY A 885 5.96 60.72 -4.35
C GLY A 885 6.70 61.79 -3.53
N THR A 886 6.84 61.55 -2.23
CA THR A 886 7.45 62.52 -1.30
C THR A 886 8.98 62.50 -1.35
N LEU A 887 9.59 63.69 -1.43
CA LEU A 887 11.00 63.93 -1.11
C LEU A 887 11.08 64.45 0.33
N ASN A 888 11.63 63.64 1.25
CA ASN A 888 11.81 64.04 2.63
C ASN A 888 13.30 64.13 3.00
N VAL A 889 13.74 65.34 3.33
CA VAL A 889 15.09 65.67 3.80
C VAL A 889 15.05 66.39 5.16
N ASP A 890 14.00 66.18 5.95
CA ASP A 890 13.81 66.78 7.28
C ASP A 890 14.97 66.47 8.23
N ASN A 891 15.22 67.35 9.20
CA ASN A 891 16.19 67.16 10.28
C ASN A 891 17.61 66.84 9.74
N ASN A 892 18.17 67.80 9.00
CA ASN A 892 19.50 67.74 8.39
C ASN A 892 20.23 69.08 8.58
N ASN A 893 21.44 69.24 7.99
CA ASN A 893 22.27 70.44 8.08
C ASN A 893 22.39 71.19 6.74
N LEU A 894 21.38 71.11 5.87
CA LEU A 894 21.45 71.69 4.53
C LEU A 894 21.34 73.22 4.59
N GLU A 895 22.31 73.93 4.03
CA GLU A 895 22.26 75.39 3.83
C GLU A 895 21.64 75.77 2.47
N SER A 896 21.69 74.85 1.50
CA SER A 896 21.03 74.97 0.20
C SER A 896 20.65 73.60 -0.35
N ILE A 897 19.69 73.56 -1.28
CA ILE A 897 19.31 72.37 -2.05
C ILE A 897 19.07 72.81 -3.50
N ASP A 898 19.73 72.15 -4.46
CA ASP A 898 19.58 72.42 -5.88
C ASP A 898 18.58 71.44 -6.50
N LEU A 899 17.40 71.94 -6.85
CA LEU A 899 16.33 71.14 -7.46
C LEU A 899 16.28 71.31 -9.00
N SER A 900 17.20 72.04 -9.61
CA SER A 900 17.12 72.42 -11.04
C SER A 900 17.17 71.22 -12.00
N GLY A 901 17.75 70.10 -11.56
CA GLY A 901 17.78 68.83 -12.29
C GLY A 901 16.53 67.96 -12.12
N ILE A 902 15.66 68.24 -11.14
CA ILE A 902 14.44 67.49 -10.86
C ILE A 902 13.29 68.09 -11.66
N ALA A 903 12.75 67.33 -12.61
CA ALA A 903 11.63 67.75 -13.45
C ALA A 903 10.28 67.66 -12.73
N ASN A 904 10.07 66.66 -11.87
CA ASN A 904 8.80 66.46 -11.17
C ASN A 904 8.97 65.80 -9.78
N ILE A 905 8.19 66.29 -8.82
CA ILE A 905 7.91 65.67 -7.50
C ILE A 905 6.38 65.63 -7.39
N THR A 906 5.78 64.45 -7.37
CA THR A 906 4.31 64.31 -7.36
C THR A 906 3.71 64.40 -5.95
N GLY A 907 4.52 64.17 -4.90
CA GLY A 907 4.11 64.23 -3.49
C GLY A 907 4.69 65.45 -2.74
N ASN A 908 4.93 65.29 -1.43
CA ASN A 908 5.37 66.39 -0.56
C ASN A 908 6.87 66.69 -0.71
N LEU A 909 7.27 67.93 -0.40
CA LEU A 909 8.67 68.34 -0.27
C LEU A 909 8.93 68.76 1.19
N ASP A 910 9.39 67.80 1.99
CA ASP A 910 9.62 67.98 3.42
C ASP A 910 11.09 68.38 3.67
N VAL A 911 11.31 69.60 4.16
CA VAL A 911 12.64 70.22 4.35
C VAL A 911 12.81 70.84 5.75
N GLN A 912 11.98 70.45 6.72
CA GLN A 912 11.96 70.96 8.08
C GLN A 912 13.30 70.78 8.80
N ASN A 913 13.57 71.66 9.77
CA ASN A 913 14.72 71.57 10.67
C ASN A 913 16.07 71.42 9.93
N ASN A 914 16.25 72.24 8.89
CA ASN A 914 17.51 72.45 8.18
C ASN A 914 18.03 73.89 8.39
N ALA A 915 19.20 74.22 7.84
CA ALA A 915 19.80 75.57 7.88
C ALA A 915 19.45 76.43 6.64
N LEU A 916 18.43 76.05 5.88
CA LEU A 916 18.00 76.73 4.65
C LEU A 916 17.45 78.14 4.95
N THR A 917 17.98 79.17 4.29
CA THR A 917 17.42 80.54 4.32
C THR A 917 16.53 80.85 3.11
N SER A 918 16.72 80.10 2.02
CA SER A 918 15.94 80.22 0.79
C SER A 918 15.84 78.88 0.07
N LEU A 919 14.73 78.66 -0.62
CA LEU A 919 14.51 77.52 -1.49
C LEU A 919 14.03 78.01 -2.86
N ASP A 920 14.72 77.60 -3.93
CA ASP A 920 14.34 77.86 -5.31
C ASP A 920 13.78 76.58 -5.94
N CYS A 921 12.49 76.58 -6.26
CA CYS A 921 11.82 75.44 -6.89
C CYS A 921 11.85 75.50 -8.43
N HIS A 922 12.64 76.40 -9.01
CA HIS A 922 12.75 76.56 -10.46
C HIS A 922 13.23 75.26 -11.13
N GLY A 923 12.35 74.60 -11.88
CA GLY A 923 12.64 73.33 -12.54
C GLY A 923 11.53 72.29 -12.40
N LEU A 924 10.70 72.40 -11.36
CA LEU A 924 9.51 71.57 -11.17
C LEU A 924 8.44 71.95 -12.22
N LEU A 925 8.42 71.24 -13.36
CA LEU A 925 7.51 71.49 -14.47
C LEU A 925 6.12 70.94 -14.13
N ALA A 926 5.20 71.84 -13.76
CA ALA A 926 3.77 71.55 -13.57
C ALA A 926 3.47 70.42 -12.57
N THR A 927 3.68 70.71 -11.28
CA THR A 927 3.04 70.00 -10.17
C THR A 927 1.53 70.02 -10.38
N GLY A 928 0.89 68.85 -10.31
CA GLY A 928 -0.53 68.69 -10.61
C GLY A 928 -1.50 69.42 -9.68
N ASP A 929 -1.10 69.94 -8.52
CA ASP A 929 -2.04 70.65 -7.62
C ASP A 929 -1.38 71.74 -6.73
N CYS A 930 -0.32 71.42 -5.98
CA CYS A 930 0.40 72.33 -5.07
C CYS A 930 1.63 71.60 -4.48
N VAL A 931 2.62 72.32 -3.93
CA VAL A 931 3.76 71.66 -3.21
C VAL A 931 3.57 71.84 -1.71
N CYS A 932 3.50 70.75 -0.96
CA CYS A 932 3.54 70.78 0.49
C CYS A 932 4.97 71.04 0.96
N VAL A 933 5.34 72.31 1.15
CA VAL A 933 6.60 72.68 1.80
C VAL A 933 6.36 72.82 3.29
N ARG A 934 6.88 71.86 4.06
CA ARG A 934 6.91 71.90 5.52
C ARG A 934 8.30 72.44 5.92
N GLY A 935 8.39 73.66 6.45
CA GLY A 935 9.65 74.34 6.83
C GLY A 935 9.50 75.26 8.04
N ASN A 936 10.58 75.89 8.55
CA ASN A 936 10.50 76.87 9.64
C ASN A 936 9.91 78.20 9.10
N PRO A 937 8.66 78.56 9.47
CA PRO A 937 7.89 79.60 8.77
C PRO A 937 8.45 81.02 8.94
N ASP A 938 9.34 81.26 9.91
CA ASP A 938 9.81 82.61 10.23
C ASP A 938 11.10 83.03 9.50
N THR A 939 11.76 82.14 8.74
CA THR A 939 13.08 82.41 8.14
C THR A 939 13.33 81.87 6.72
N LEU A 940 12.48 80.98 6.20
CA LEU A 940 12.66 80.37 4.88
C LEU A 940 11.94 81.17 3.79
N THR A 941 12.70 81.69 2.81
CA THR A 941 12.12 82.38 1.64
C THR A 941 11.93 81.42 0.46
N LEU A 942 10.71 81.30 -0.06
CA LEU A 942 10.41 80.48 -1.24
C LEU A 942 10.45 81.33 -2.51
N SER A 943 11.12 80.85 -3.55
CA SER A 943 11.22 81.49 -4.86
C SER A 943 10.91 80.49 -5.97
N ASN A 944 10.18 80.94 -7.01
CA ASN A 944 9.75 80.11 -8.15
C ASN A 944 9.04 78.80 -7.79
N CYS A 945 8.46 78.69 -6.58
CA CYS A 945 7.63 77.57 -6.16
C CYS A 945 6.16 77.82 -6.56
N VAL A 946 5.43 76.76 -6.89
CA VAL A 946 3.96 76.80 -7.00
C VAL A 946 3.31 77.06 -5.63
N ASP A 947 2.02 77.37 -5.61
CA ASP A 947 1.29 77.62 -4.36
C ASP A 947 1.43 76.43 -3.38
N THR A 948 1.64 76.73 -2.10
CA THR A 948 1.67 75.72 -1.04
C THR A 948 0.28 75.15 -0.79
N CYS A 949 0.16 73.83 -0.57
CA CYS A 949 -1.14 73.19 -0.36
C CYS A 949 -1.90 73.76 0.86
N LEU A 950 -3.21 74.03 0.70
CA LEU A 950 -4.12 74.54 1.76
C LEU A 950 -4.18 73.62 2.98
N ILE A 951 -3.97 72.32 2.79
CA ILE A 951 -3.77 71.29 3.81
C ILE A 951 -2.59 70.46 3.31
N CYS A 952 -1.48 70.50 4.03
CA CYS A 952 -0.30 69.67 3.78
C CYS A 952 -0.34 68.37 4.57
#